data_AF-A0A067QB84-F1
#
_entry.id   AF-A0A067QB84-F1
#
_cell.length_a   1.000
_cell.length_b   1.000
_cell.length_c   1.000
_cell.angle_alpha   90.00
_cell.angle_beta   90.00
_cell.angle_gamma   90.00
#
_symmetry.space_group_name_H-M   'P 1'
#
loop_
_entity.id
_entity.type
_entity.pdbx_description
1 polymer ?
#
loop_
_entity_poly.entity_id
_entity_poly.type
_entity_poly.pdbx_seq_one_letter_code
_entity_poly.pdbx_strand_id
1 'polypeptide(L)'
;MSAPSFSSFPPSFGSFPDLGAAAGPSQQHDSRSDRDDKKKRDKTTRKGRKDGEDRGKERKGRDRNKGGEEDKRRYQERNRDDERAKEGQDRKYRGDEDVIDNTGTSKPLFYSDRKGDPLNVRYGGLHAGDIPKYHPVARGRKILGLDAAWTVVHRSAKGVEIVVWGGGRKLPQLTDSKSRTLLHSAPTRRLIASNTDKYKYDEVGGFLRISSQSQRKPDQDYRSITNTDVPPDSDYSGSSDSEVEQERSSDDESDTSPLTSLQVKLKDLEHQISEDPTAIPSWLSLLAHTLSTVPVTSKNASKARSEITLSILSRALSAHSSNRTSTRLRIKYLQAGEDIWHESKLKAEWEDAIKVGNVEIWMEWLDWRIKKAGKGLDGLVGDAERILRALQGDEMGQLRVMWRVAVAFWHAGYMERAMALFQAQAELTFEIPQSLYGLPLETQLEALEEFWDVEAFRVGESGSKGWAAWVADGSPEYRPPPRPPANENARKIDLPDIYAKWSAEEIRDDRLCVMSAGSDEQLDDPYTTILFEDIRPLLISLQSPDAKHAFRLVWLSLLGLHVPGFYAHLSPSPSEDMDDRWSSTHLASSSCLRRIFPPELANTKLITADSLAGTLVGREREYTSAFGPVKDWSYGVVDPLDGGLCGGDGKGRAMLWDKEDLEGVVDKDLVRRIFAGCRLGGIDGDDAEWDVFALAFEAAINLKGALKLSRSFLSTARESLSHWGAHARLERLRNRPDDARKVYQTVLLASATSSSRPGASLLWWDWAEMEWLIGKTEAAISVVLKSVEVEGMSGVMILRGKRALEEKMREGGGEGEEKERGAWVKLRALLDLTTSSPSAALSIFDSFSSGPAAPAAGTALHEMLTVASLTMLYHHIYTLRNPSPPGLLRHRVHESIELYPNNTIILGMFLEAEKGQGVWGRVRALMGEDVVEEEKQVKSVGRRVADAWVGSGWEKGRWKEDLERTRTGLSIAVENGRTKGSPTLWRVYLEFEIRAGELHQAKNLLFRAIGECPMEKELYLLGFGPLRSVFKSTELDHLAESMAERGIRMRRDLGEMLEEAARGDREEDSEISDDNSEYGEAEIEHRAEELRRLMPYH
;
A
#
# COMPACT_ATOMS: atom_id res chain seq x y z
N MET A 1 -26.05 -17.46 -39.04
CA MET A 1 -26.73 -16.41 -39.83
C MET A 1 -27.56 -15.55 -38.89
N SER A 2 -27.92 -14.34 -39.31
CA SER A 2 -28.48 -13.27 -38.45
C SER A 2 -29.93 -13.49 -38.01
N ALA A 3 -30.25 -12.98 -36.82
CA ALA A 3 -31.63 -12.73 -36.38
C ALA A 3 -32.10 -11.34 -36.86
N PRO A 4 -33.42 -11.09 -37.05
CA PRO A 4 -33.96 -9.79 -37.47
C PRO A 4 -34.81 -9.09 -36.40
N SER A 5 -34.58 -7.79 -36.19
CA SER A 5 -35.59 -6.78 -35.75
C SER A 5 -34.93 -5.39 -35.76
N PHE A 6 -35.38 -4.32 -36.43
CA PHE A 6 -36.68 -3.60 -36.50
C PHE A 6 -36.94 -2.54 -35.40
N SER A 7 -36.68 -1.28 -35.79
CA SER A 7 -37.48 -0.05 -35.60
C SER A 7 -37.91 0.46 -34.21
N SER A 8 -37.64 1.75 -33.97
CA SER A 8 -38.52 2.67 -33.23
C SER A 8 -38.46 4.12 -33.77
N PHE A 9 -39.63 4.74 -33.96
CA PHE A 9 -39.90 6.18 -34.09
C PHE A 9 -40.70 6.60 -32.83
N PRO A 10 -41.05 7.89 -32.54
CA PRO A 10 -40.84 9.15 -33.28
C PRO A 10 -40.11 10.23 -32.43
N PRO A 11 -40.18 11.54 -32.80
CA PRO A 11 -41.12 12.45 -32.11
C PRO A 11 -41.86 13.43 -33.07
N SER A 12 -42.64 14.38 -32.53
CA SER A 12 -43.72 15.07 -33.28
C SER A 12 -43.90 16.60 -33.04
N PHE A 13 -44.15 17.30 -34.17
CA PHE A 13 -45.02 18.49 -34.36
C PHE A 13 -44.70 19.90 -33.79
N GLY A 14 -44.97 20.91 -34.64
CA GLY A 14 -45.09 22.35 -34.32
C GLY A 14 -43.96 23.23 -34.91
N SER A 15 -44.21 24.31 -35.66
CA SER A 15 -45.46 24.85 -36.26
C SER A 15 -45.15 25.73 -37.51
N PHE A 16 -46.11 25.84 -38.45
CA PHE A 16 -46.10 26.68 -39.65
C PHE A 16 -46.51 28.16 -39.34
N PRO A 17 -46.45 29.15 -40.28
CA PRO A 17 -46.13 29.06 -41.73
C PRO A 17 -45.06 30.03 -42.26
N ASP A 18 -44.68 29.84 -43.53
CA ASP A 18 -43.93 30.79 -44.37
C ASP A 18 -44.88 31.51 -45.36
N LEU A 19 -44.68 32.82 -45.58
CA LEU A 19 -45.49 33.68 -46.45
C LEU A 19 -44.70 34.94 -46.91
N GLY A 20 -44.36 35.04 -48.20
CA GLY A 20 -43.81 36.28 -48.77
C GLY A 20 -43.09 36.14 -50.11
N ALA A 21 -43.83 36.11 -51.21
CA ALA A 21 -43.25 36.11 -52.56
C ALA A 21 -43.22 37.52 -53.21
N ALA A 22 -42.41 37.65 -54.27
CA ALA A 22 -42.18 38.85 -55.10
C ALA A 22 -41.30 39.96 -54.45
N ALA A 23 -40.46 40.70 -55.18
CA ALA A 23 -40.15 40.72 -56.62
C ALA A 23 -38.66 41.05 -56.87
N GLY A 24 -38.15 40.72 -58.06
CA GLY A 24 -36.93 41.34 -58.63
C GLY A 24 -37.30 42.52 -59.56
N PRO A 25 -36.44 42.89 -60.54
CA PRO A 25 -35.10 42.37 -60.83
C PRO A 25 -34.08 43.49 -61.24
N SER A 26 -33.02 43.08 -61.96
CA SER A 26 -32.27 43.83 -62.99
C SER A 26 -30.98 44.62 -62.64
N GLN A 27 -29.96 44.38 -63.48
CA GLN A 27 -28.95 45.31 -64.05
C GLN A 27 -27.96 46.06 -63.12
N GLN A 28 -26.75 46.45 -63.55
CA GLN A 28 -25.81 45.85 -64.53
C GLN A 28 -24.42 46.54 -64.41
N HIS A 29 -23.36 45.84 -64.81
CA HIS A 29 -22.05 46.37 -65.24
C HIS A 29 -21.09 47.07 -64.28
N ASP A 30 -19.80 46.76 -64.47
CA ASP A 30 -18.63 47.39 -63.87
C ASP A 30 -18.41 48.86 -64.31
N SER A 31 -17.74 49.67 -63.48
CA SER A 31 -16.27 49.87 -63.61
C SER A 31 -15.73 51.14 -62.92
N ARG A 32 -14.38 51.24 -62.88
CA ARG A 32 -13.54 52.46 -62.77
C ARG A 32 -13.30 53.14 -61.40
N SER A 33 -12.20 52.69 -60.77
CA SER A 33 -10.92 53.41 -60.60
C SER A 33 -10.78 54.74 -59.84
N ASP A 34 -9.70 54.77 -59.05
CA ASP A 34 -8.76 55.88 -58.77
C ASP A 34 -9.05 56.96 -57.69
N ARG A 35 -8.14 56.97 -56.69
CA ARG A 35 -7.39 58.12 -56.11
C ARG A 35 -7.86 58.91 -54.87
N ASP A 36 -6.87 59.03 -53.97
CA ASP A 36 -6.36 60.25 -53.28
C ASP A 36 -7.11 60.94 -52.11
N ASP A 37 -6.55 60.69 -50.91
CA ASP A 37 -5.93 61.71 -50.00
C ASP A 37 -6.74 62.37 -48.83
N LYS A 38 -5.97 62.81 -47.81
CA LYS A 38 -6.21 63.80 -46.72
C LYS A 38 -7.25 63.58 -45.59
N LYS A 39 -6.74 62.99 -44.50
CA LYS A 39 -6.38 63.64 -43.20
C LYS A 39 -7.35 64.63 -42.46
N LYS A 40 -7.55 64.29 -41.17
CA LYS A 40 -7.59 65.15 -39.94
C LYS A 40 -8.80 66.08 -39.67
N ARG A 41 -9.23 66.15 -38.40
CA ARG A 41 -8.93 67.22 -37.37
C ARG A 41 -9.70 66.96 -36.04
N ASP A 42 -9.38 67.58 -34.89
CA ASP A 42 -8.37 68.63 -34.57
C ASP A 42 -7.35 68.21 -33.46
N LYS A 43 -7.39 68.44 -32.12
CA LYS A 43 -7.49 69.58 -31.11
C LYS A 43 -6.90 69.00 -29.78
N THR A 44 -6.29 69.61 -28.76
CA THR A 44 -5.65 70.92 -28.36
C THR A 44 -4.70 70.58 -27.15
N THR A 45 -3.91 71.38 -26.40
CA THR A 45 -3.60 72.83 -26.21
C THR A 45 -2.19 72.95 -25.55
N ARG A 46 -1.22 73.74 -26.07
CA ARG A 46 -0.72 75.08 -25.59
C ARG A 46 0.22 75.19 -24.36
N LYS A 47 1.38 75.86 -24.59
CA LYS A 47 2.35 76.55 -23.68
C LYS A 47 3.20 75.66 -22.73
N GLY A 48 4.44 76.02 -22.34
CA GLY A 48 5.42 76.98 -22.91
C GLY A 48 6.27 77.82 -21.91
N ARG A 49 7.61 77.93 -22.15
CA ARG A 49 8.65 78.75 -21.44
C ARG A 49 9.05 78.29 -20.01
N LYS A 50 10.18 78.72 -19.39
CA LYS A 50 11.59 79.09 -19.79
C LYS A 50 12.38 79.48 -18.50
N ASP A 51 13.72 79.35 -18.49
CA ASP A 51 14.70 79.95 -17.53
C ASP A 51 14.73 79.47 -16.05
N GLY A 52 15.88 79.69 -15.37
CA GLY A 52 16.04 79.61 -13.91
C GLY A 52 17.34 78.94 -13.42
N GLU A 53 18.25 79.70 -12.78
CA GLU A 53 19.60 79.26 -12.37
C GLU A 53 19.76 78.91 -10.86
N ASP A 54 20.87 78.22 -10.57
CA ASP A 54 21.83 78.47 -9.46
C ASP A 54 21.76 77.77 -8.05
N ARG A 55 22.97 77.55 -7.52
CA ARG A 55 23.46 77.27 -6.12
C ARG A 55 22.44 76.85 -5.04
N GLY A 56 22.55 75.71 -4.32
CA GLY A 56 23.75 74.99 -3.85
C GLY A 56 23.95 75.13 -2.32
N LYS A 57 24.42 74.05 -1.63
CA LYS A 57 24.78 73.95 -0.18
C LYS A 57 23.60 73.90 0.83
N GLU A 58 23.68 73.34 2.06
CA GLU A 58 24.82 72.73 2.81
C GLU A 58 24.41 71.68 3.90
N ARG A 59 25.34 70.74 4.22
CA ARG A 59 25.65 70.08 5.54
C ARG A 59 24.61 69.32 6.43
N LYS A 60 24.98 68.05 6.72
CA LYS A 60 25.09 67.35 8.05
C LYS A 60 23.85 67.12 8.95
N GLY A 61 23.66 65.87 9.44
CA GLY A 61 22.61 65.53 10.45
C GLY A 61 22.62 64.12 11.10
N ARG A 62 23.74 63.71 11.71
CA ARG A 62 24.02 62.62 12.69
C ARG A 62 22.93 61.64 13.26
N ASP A 63 23.34 60.36 13.38
CA ASP A 63 23.11 59.34 14.45
C ASP A 63 21.75 58.57 14.70
N ARG A 64 21.79 57.25 14.39
CA ARG A 64 21.49 56.05 15.26
C ARG A 64 20.07 55.50 15.55
N ASN A 65 19.88 54.22 15.13
CA ASN A 65 19.28 53.05 15.85
C ASN A 65 17.78 53.10 16.27
N LYS A 66 16.88 52.11 16.02
CA LYS A 66 16.99 50.63 15.95
C LYS A 66 15.61 50.00 15.63
N GLY A 67 15.56 48.86 14.93
CA GLY A 67 14.35 48.03 14.68
C GLY A 67 13.52 48.48 13.47
N GLY A 68 12.86 47.59 12.71
CA GLY A 68 12.80 46.12 12.75
C GLY A 68 12.21 45.54 11.44
N GLU A 69 11.97 44.23 11.40
CA GLU A 69 11.29 43.47 10.32
C GLU A 69 11.98 43.37 8.92
N GLU A 70 12.97 42.48 8.80
CA GLU A 70 13.31 41.79 7.54
C GLU A 70 13.26 40.27 7.76
N ASP A 71 12.45 39.52 6.97
CA ASP A 71 12.88 38.33 6.20
C ASP A 71 11.71 37.58 5.51
N LYS A 72 11.28 38.07 4.32
CA LYS A 72 10.40 37.30 3.39
C LYS A 72 10.72 37.49 1.89
N ARG A 73 11.91 37.98 1.53
CA ARG A 73 12.29 38.24 0.10
C ARG A 73 13.67 37.70 -0.34
N ARG A 74 14.41 37.01 0.54
CA ARG A 74 15.85 36.78 0.35
C ARG A 74 16.27 35.58 -0.54
N TYR A 75 15.38 35.06 -1.39
CA TYR A 75 15.66 33.89 -2.24
C TYR A 75 15.49 34.10 -3.76
N GLN A 76 15.19 35.31 -4.24
CA GLN A 76 15.11 35.62 -5.68
C GLN A 76 16.26 36.49 -6.23
N GLU A 77 17.06 37.15 -5.39
CA GLU A 77 18.12 38.05 -5.89
C GLU A 77 19.45 37.36 -6.21
N ARG A 78 19.72 36.17 -5.64
CA ARG A 78 21.03 35.49 -5.79
C ARG A 78 21.41 35.09 -7.23
N ASN A 79 20.44 35.05 -8.15
CA ASN A 79 20.68 34.81 -9.59
C ASN A 79 20.91 36.09 -10.40
N ARG A 80 20.73 37.30 -9.84
CA ARG A 80 20.96 38.57 -10.56
C ARG A 80 22.37 39.11 -10.41
N ASP A 81 23.03 38.85 -9.27
CA ASP A 81 24.41 39.29 -9.07
C ASP A 81 25.40 38.52 -9.96
N ASP A 82 25.15 37.23 -10.23
CA ASP A 82 25.99 36.40 -11.12
C ASP A 82 25.97 36.86 -12.59
N GLU A 83 24.81 37.29 -13.12
CA GLU A 83 24.75 37.87 -14.47
C GLU A 83 25.47 39.23 -14.52
N ARG A 84 25.34 40.05 -13.48
CA ARG A 84 26.02 41.35 -13.40
C ARG A 84 27.54 41.22 -13.20
N ALA A 85 27.98 40.17 -12.50
CA ALA A 85 29.39 39.80 -12.41
C ALA A 85 29.94 39.34 -13.77
N LYS A 86 29.15 38.60 -14.56
CA LYS A 86 29.49 38.24 -15.96
C LYS A 86 29.60 39.46 -16.87
N GLU A 87 28.63 40.37 -16.88
CA GLU A 87 28.73 41.62 -17.64
C GLU A 87 30.00 42.42 -17.28
N GLY A 88 30.40 42.39 -16.01
CA GLY A 88 31.64 43.00 -15.52
C GLY A 88 32.92 42.31 -16.02
N GLN A 89 32.90 41.01 -16.27
CA GLN A 89 34.01 40.25 -16.86
C GLN A 89 34.06 40.40 -18.39
N ASP A 90 32.92 40.32 -19.07
CA ASP A 90 32.82 40.51 -20.52
C ASP A 90 33.22 41.93 -20.95
N ARG A 91 33.00 42.95 -20.10
CA ARG A 91 33.53 44.30 -20.32
C ARG A 91 35.04 44.42 -20.17
N LYS A 92 35.69 43.60 -19.33
CA LYS A 92 37.16 43.60 -19.21
C LYS A 92 37.82 42.95 -20.41
N TYR A 93 37.25 41.86 -20.93
CA TYR A 93 37.77 41.17 -22.13
C TYR A 93 37.65 41.96 -23.45
N ARG A 94 37.03 43.15 -23.44
CA ARG A 94 36.94 44.05 -24.60
C ARG A 94 38.00 45.17 -24.64
N GLY A 95 38.91 45.25 -23.66
CA GLY A 95 39.85 46.37 -23.52
C GLY A 95 41.28 46.16 -24.01
N ASP A 96 41.69 44.93 -24.35
CA ASP A 96 43.12 44.50 -24.31
C ASP A 96 43.70 43.98 -25.65
N GLU A 97 43.00 44.11 -26.79
CA GLU A 97 43.54 43.68 -28.12
C GLU A 97 43.68 44.81 -29.17
N ASP A 98 43.47 46.07 -28.80
CA ASP A 98 43.92 47.22 -29.61
C ASP A 98 45.43 47.48 -29.39
N VAL A 99 46.27 46.68 -30.08
CA VAL A 99 47.59 47.04 -30.69
C VAL A 99 48.30 45.74 -31.13
N ILE A 100 48.16 45.43 -32.42
CA ILE A 100 49.26 44.88 -33.23
C ILE A 100 49.28 45.67 -34.52
N ASP A 101 50.20 46.64 -34.58
CA ASP A 101 50.48 47.41 -35.79
C ASP A 101 51.23 46.53 -36.81
N ASN A 102 50.85 46.57 -38.08
CA ASN A 102 51.61 45.89 -39.13
C ASN A 102 51.42 46.52 -40.51
N THR A 103 52.21 47.55 -40.77
CA THR A 103 52.33 48.19 -42.09
C THR A 103 52.94 47.23 -43.12
N GLY A 104 52.16 46.79 -44.11
CA GLY A 104 52.69 45.95 -45.20
C GLY A 104 51.72 45.71 -46.35
N THR A 105 52.07 46.14 -47.57
CA THR A 105 51.23 45.96 -48.76
C THR A 105 51.21 44.50 -49.24
N SER A 106 50.13 43.78 -48.90
CA SER A 106 49.70 42.57 -49.61
C SER A 106 48.18 42.54 -49.73
N LYS A 107 47.65 41.83 -50.74
CA LYS A 107 46.19 41.66 -50.89
C LYS A 107 45.65 40.82 -49.73
N PRO A 108 44.41 41.06 -49.26
CA PRO A 108 43.78 40.14 -48.31
C PRO A 108 43.75 38.73 -48.92
N LEU A 109 44.32 37.77 -48.21
CA LEU A 109 44.46 36.38 -48.65
C LEU A 109 43.12 35.66 -48.87
N PHE A 110 42.04 36.22 -48.32
CA PHE A 110 40.68 35.66 -48.35
C PHE A 110 39.66 36.77 -48.62
N TYR A 111 38.64 36.44 -49.40
CA TYR A 111 37.47 37.29 -49.67
C TYR A 111 36.23 36.62 -49.08
N SER A 112 35.32 37.41 -48.49
CA SER A 112 34.01 36.91 -48.07
C SER A 112 32.97 37.24 -49.14
N ASP A 113 32.55 36.22 -49.88
CA ASP A 113 31.37 36.38 -50.74
C ASP A 113 30.13 36.58 -49.86
N ARG A 114 29.28 37.52 -50.27
CA ARG A 114 28.01 37.88 -49.63
C ARG A 114 26.83 37.69 -50.58
N LYS A 115 27.07 37.19 -51.79
CA LYS A 115 26.08 36.85 -52.79
C LYS A 115 25.56 35.45 -52.50
N GLY A 116 24.24 35.30 -52.32
CA GLY A 116 23.63 33.99 -52.14
C GLY A 116 23.75 33.16 -53.42
N ASP A 117 24.14 31.89 -53.30
CA ASP A 117 24.20 30.97 -54.43
C ASP A 117 22.78 30.75 -55.02
N PRO A 118 22.55 31.08 -56.30
CA PRO A 118 21.26 30.87 -56.95
C PRO A 118 20.87 29.39 -57.09
N LEU A 119 21.82 28.45 -57.01
CA LEU A 119 21.52 27.01 -57.05
C LEU A 119 20.79 26.56 -55.77
N ASN A 120 21.09 27.17 -54.62
CA ASN A 120 20.37 26.89 -53.36
C ASN A 120 18.88 27.23 -53.46
N VAL A 121 18.55 28.32 -54.17
CA VAL A 121 17.16 28.71 -54.46
C VAL A 121 16.50 27.73 -55.44
N ARG A 122 17.27 27.21 -56.40
CA ARG A 122 16.79 26.30 -57.44
C ARG A 122 16.54 24.86 -56.96
N TYR A 123 17.24 24.41 -55.92
CA TYR A 123 17.14 23.04 -55.38
C TYR A 123 16.60 22.97 -53.93
N GLY A 124 16.15 24.10 -53.35
CA GLY A 124 15.51 24.12 -52.03
C GLY A 124 16.42 23.83 -50.82
N GLY A 125 17.74 23.79 -51.01
CA GLY A 125 18.72 23.43 -49.99
C GLY A 125 20.16 23.66 -50.48
N LEU A 126 21.16 23.45 -49.61
CA LEU A 126 22.56 23.70 -49.98
C LEU A 126 23.04 22.76 -51.10
N HIS A 127 23.49 23.36 -52.20
CA HIS A 127 24.04 22.67 -53.36
C HIS A 127 25.44 22.10 -53.04
N ALA A 128 25.54 20.77 -52.97
CA ALA A 128 26.75 20.08 -52.49
C ALA A 128 28.00 20.25 -53.37
N GLY A 129 27.85 20.68 -54.63
CA GLY A 129 28.95 20.76 -55.59
C GLY A 129 29.91 21.94 -55.40
N ASP A 130 29.45 23.05 -54.81
CA ASP A 130 30.19 24.34 -54.82
C ASP A 130 30.24 24.99 -53.43
N ILE A 131 30.31 24.18 -52.37
CA ILE A 131 30.39 24.66 -50.98
C ILE A 131 31.78 25.25 -50.69
N PRO A 132 31.89 26.52 -50.25
CA PRO A 132 33.18 27.10 -49.86
C PRO A 132 33.83 26.35 -48.70
N LYS A 133 35.12 26.03 -48.83
CA LYS A 133 35.88 25.26 -47.82
C LYS A 133 36.31 26.13 -46.64
N TYR A 134 35.35 26.45 -45.77
CA TYR A 134 35.60 27.12 -44.49
C TYR A 134 36.53 26.27 -43.60
N HIS A 135 37.63 26.86 -43.15
CA HIS A 135 38.61 26.18 -42.28
C HIS A 135 38.30 26.50 -40.80
N PRO A 136 37.90 25.51 -39.98
CA PRO A 136 37.52 25.77 -38.59
C PRO A 136 38.74 25.76 -37.66
N VAL A 137 38.80 26.73 -36.74
CA VAL A 137 39.90 26.97 -35.79
C VAL A 137 39.41 26.84 -34.35
N ALA A 138 40.29 26.99 -33.36
CA ALA A 138 39.97 26.95 -31.93
C ALA A 138 39.15 25.70 -31.52
N ARG A 139 39.76 24.51 -31.69
CA ARG A 139 39.13 23.19 -31.48
C ARG A 139 37.82 23.00 -32.25
N GLY A 140 37.68 23.67 -33.38
CA GLY A 140 36.57 23.50 -34.33
C GLY A 140 35.33 24.35 -34.08
N ARG A 141 35.35 25.26 -33.10
CA ARG A 141 34.21 26.11 -32.72
C ARG A 141 34.10 27.41 -33.52
N LYS A 142 35.22 28.01 -33.93
CA LYS A 142 35.25 29.24 -34.76
C LYS A 142 35.67 28.90 -36.19
N ILE A 143 35.43 29.81 -37.14
CA ILE A 143 35.82 29.67 -38.56
C ILE A 143 36.83 30.76 -38.93
N LEU A 144 37.89 30.38 -39.63
CA LEU A 144 38.91 31.30 -40.12
C LEU A 144 38.29 32.29 -41.12
N GLY A 145 38.47 33.59 -40.89
CA GLY A 145 37.96 34.65 -41.77
C GLY A 145 36.48 35.03 -41.58
N LEU A 146 35.78 34.43 -40.61
CA LEU A 146 34.48 34.93 -40.13
C LEU A 146 34.64 35.63 -38.77
N ASP A 147 33.73 36.55 -38.48
CA ASP A 147 33.70 37.30 -37.22
C ASP A 147 33.54 36.36 -36.01
N ALA A 148 34.17 36.72 -34.90
CA ALA A 148 34.30 35.92 -33.68
C ALA A 148 32.96 35.60 -33.00
N ALA A 149 31.88 36.29 -33.35
CA ALA A 149 30.52 36.01 -32.92
C ALA A 149 29.93 34.73 -33.54
N TRP A 150 30.43 34.27 -34.70
CA TRP A 150 29.92 33.10 -35.41
C TRP A 150 30.55 31.80 -34.88
N THR A 151 29.72 30.95 -34.28
CA THR A 151 30.12 29.70 -33.64
C THR A 151 29.49 28.49 -34.34
N VAL A 152 30.29 27.47 -34.62
CA VAL A 152 29.83 26.18 -35.15
C VAL A 152 29.08 25.41 -34.08
N VAL A 153 27.82 25.05 -34.36
CA VAL A 153 26.94 24.31 -33.43
C VAL A 153 26.81 22.84 -33.83
N HIS A 154 26.61 22.55 -35.12
CA HIS A 154 26.47 21.17 -35.61
C HIS A 154 27.32 20.93 -36.86
N ARG A 155 27.68 19.65 -37.09
CA ARG A 155 28.42 19.19 -38.26
C ARG A 155 27.78 17.90 -38.76
N SER A 156 27.40 17.88 -40.04
CA SER A 156 26.89 16.70 -40.74
C SER A 156 27.70 16.46 -42.01
N ALA A 157 27.53 15.31 -42.64
CA ALA A 157 28.08 15.05 -43.98
C ALA A 157 27.53 15.99 -45.07
N LYS A 158 26.43 16.72 -44.80
CA LYS A 158 25.80 17.69 -45.70
C LYS A 158 26.21 19.16 -45.42
N GLY A 159 27.02 19.43 -44.39
CA GLY A 159 27.49 20.78 -44.09
C GLY A 159 27.71 21.09 -42.60
N VAL A 160 28.07 22.35 -42.32
CA VAL A 160 28.36 22.88 -40.98
C VAL A 160 27.31 23.94 -40.63
N GLU A 161 26.63 23.77 -39.50
CA GLU A 161 25.66 24.75 -38.99
C GLU A 161 26.36 25.76 -38.08
N ILE A 162 26.13 27.05 -38.33
CA ILE A 162 26.83 28.18 -37.70
C ILE A 162 25.78 29.14 -37.14
N VAL A 163 25.94 29.56 -35.89
CA VAL A 163 24.99 30.43 -35.16
C VAL A 163 25.74 31.66 -34.60
N VAL A 164 25.07 32.81 -34.60
CA VAL A 164 25.58 34.04 -33.96
C VAL A 164 25.40 33.93 -32.44
N TRP A 165 26.50 33.97 -31.69
CA TRP A 165 26.45 34.00 -30.24
C TRP A 165 25.86 35.34 -29.76
N GLY A 166 24.73 35.27 -29.06
CA GLY A 166 23.85 36.41 -28.75
C GLY A 166 22.47 36.37 -29.44
N GLY A 167 22.33 35.57 -30.50
CA GLY A 167 21.11 35.45 -31.31
C GLY A 167 20.00 34.55 -30.77
N GLY A 168 19.59 34.70 -29.51
CA GLY A 168 18.28 34.25 -28.98
C GLY A 168 17.93 32.75 -28.91
N ARG A 169 18.63 31.85 -29.61
CA ARG A 169 18.38 30.40 -29.54
C ARG A 169 19.18 29.74 -28.41
N LYS A 170 18.49 29.32 -27.35
CA LYS A 170 19.05 28.40 -26.34
C LYS A 170 19.37 27.05 -26.99
N LEU A 171 20.44 26.38 -26.53
CA LEU A 171 20.64 24.96 -26.85
C LEU A 171 19.49 24.15 -26.23
N PRO A 172 18.99 23.10 -26.92
CA PRO A 172 17.93 22.25 -26.37
C PRO A 172 18.42 21.57 -25.09
N GLN A 173 17.65 21.72 -24.02
CA GLN A 173 17.91 21.09 -22.73
C GLN A 173 17.29 19.69 -22.70
N LEU A 174 17.73 18.85 -21.75
CA LEU A 174 17.18 17.49 -21.56
C LEU A 174 15.66 17.50 -21.26
N THR A 175 15.17 18.62 -20.73
CA THR A 175 13.77 18.91 -20.40
C THR A 175 12.90 19.30 -21.61
N ASP A 176 13.49 19.74 -22.73
CA ASP A 176 12.74 20.22 -23.89
C ASP A 176 11.95 19.09 -24.58
N SER A 177 10.75 19.44 -25.09
CA SER A 177 9.84 18.51 -25.78
C SER A 177 10.54 17.65 -26.84
N LYS A 178 11.36 18.26 -27.71
CA LYS A 178 12.09 17.54 -28.77
C LYS A 178 13.16 16.59 -28.24
N SER A 179 13.81 16.96 -27.13
CA SER A 179 14.79 16.10 -26.45
C SER A 179 14.09 14.89 -25.85
N ARG A 180 12.92 15.10 -25.24
CA ARG A 180 12.10 14.02 -24.67
C ARG A 180 11.56 13.08 -25.74
N THR A 181 11.05 13.57 -26.88
CA THR A 181 10.63 12.67 -27.97
C THR A 181 11.79 11.88 -28.58
N LEU A 182 13.01 12.43 -28.63
CA LEU A 182 14.20 11.67 -29.01
C LEU A 182 14.59 10.60 -27.98
N LEU A 183 14.45 10.88 -26.67
CA LEU A 183 14.69 9.90 -25.60
C LEU A 183 13.59 8.81 -25.52
N HIS A 184 12.37 9.13 -25.94
CA HIS A 184 11.27 8.17 -26.06
C HIS A 184 11.29 7.40 -27.40
N SER A 185 12.04 7.87 -28.40
CA SER A 185 12.24 7.12 -29.65
C SER A 185 13.17 5.94 -29.45
N ALA A 186 12.85 4.79 -30.06
CA ALA A 186 13.64 3.58 -29.90
C ALA A 186 15.10 3.81 -30.39
N PRO A 187 16.12 3.32 -29.67
CA PRO A 187 17.53 3.52 -30.04
C PRO A 187 17.88 2.71 -31.28
N THR A 188 17.69 3.31 -32.47
CA THR A 188 17.82 2.67 -33.79
C THR A 188 19.19 2.06 -34.08
N ARG A 189 20.24 2.39 -33.32
CA ARG A 189 21.59 1.84 -33.47
C ARG A 189 22.25 1.65 -32.10
N ARG A 190 22.53 0.40 -31.74
CA ARG A 190 23.38 0.03 -30.60
C ARG A 190 24.68 -0.54 -31.13
N LEU A 191 25.82 0.07 -30.77
CA LEU A 191 27.14 -0.43 -31.14
C LEU A 191 27.49 -1.67 -30.29
N ILE A 192 26.98 -2.82 -30.71
CA ILE A 192 27.39 -4.13 -30.21
C ILE A 192 28.48 -4.64 -31.16
N ALA A 193 29.63 -5.05 -30.63
CA ALA A 193 30.60 -5.80 -31.42
C ALA A 193 30.00 -7.19 -31.71
N SER A 194 29.74 -7.51 -32.98
CA SER A 194 29.39 -8.87 -33.36
C SER A 194 30.54 -9.80 -33.01
N ASN A 195 30.22 -11.06 -32.65
CA ASN A 195 31.26 -12.02 -32.26
C ASN A 195 32.21 -12.38 -33.43
N THR A 196 31.84 -12.00 -34.65
CA THR A 196 32.60 -12.15 -35.90
C THR A 196 33.57 -10.98 -36.18
N ASP A 197 33.26 -9.74 -35.80
CA ASP A 197 34.08 -8.54 -36.09
C ASP A 197 35.17 -8.23 -35.03
N LYS A 198 35.52 -9.20 -34.18
CA LYS A 198 36.49 -9.01 -33.07
C LYS A 198 37.88 -8.49 -33.48
N TYR A 199 38.24 -8.59 -34.77
CA TYR A 199 39.52 -8.13 -35.33
C TYR A 199 39.35 -7.23 -36.56
N LYS A 200 38.30 -6.40 -36.63
CA LYS A 200 38.08 -5.48 -37.76
C LYS A 200 39.14 -4.37 -37.90
N TYR A 201 40.00 -4.19 -36.89
CA TYR A 201 41.11 -3.23 -36.88
C TYR A 201 42.33 -3.83 -36.18
N ASP A 202 43.41 -4.10 -36.91
CA ASP A 202 44.68 -4.53 -36.32
C ASP A 202 45.34 -3.40 -35.52
N GLU A 203 45.74 -3.69 -34.28
CA GLU A 203 46.39 -2.73 -33.39
C GLU A 203 47.91 -2.66 -33.65
N VAL A 204 48.30 -1.91 -34.67
CA VAL A 204 49.72 -1.73 -35.02
C VAL A 204 50.37 -0.69 -34.11
N GLY A 205 50.99 -1.16 -33.02
CA GLY A 205 51.84 -0.35 -32.14
C GLY A 205 51.08 0.45 -31.06
N GLY A 206 49.97 -0.10 -30.54
CA GLY A 206 49.20 0.53 -29.47
C GLY A 206 48.32 1.71 -29.93
N PHE A 207 47.90 1.72 -31.19
CA PHE A 207 46.99 2.72 -31.74
C PHE A 207 46.07 2.14 -32.81
N LEU A 208 44.76 2.16 -32.55
CA LEU A 208 43.73 1.72 -33.49
C LEU A 208 43.50 2.78 -34.59
N ARG A 209 43.80 2.44 -35.85
CA ARG A 209 43.58 3.32 -37.01
C ARG A 209 42.14 3.24 -37.51
N ILE A 210 41.30 4.17 -37.09
CA ILE A 210 39.98 4.40 -37.70
C ILE A 210 40.18 5.00 -39.10
N SER A 211 39.94 4.22 -40.16
CA SER A 211 39.99 4.72 -41.53
C SER A 211 38.81 5.66 -41.81
N SER A 212 39.10 6.87 -42.30
CA SER A 212 38.10 7.85 -42.73
C SER A 212 37.85 7.84 -44.25
N GLN A 213 38.43 6.88 -44.98
CA GLN A 213 38.23 6.74 -46.42
C GLN A 213 37.04 5.82 -46.73
N SER A 214 35.85 6.42 -46.82
CA SER A 214 34.74 5.81 -47.55
C SER A 214 35.14 5.67 -49.02
N GLN A 215 35.13 4.45 -49.56
CA GLN A 215 35.37 4.23 -50.98
C GLN A 215 34.21 4.83 -51.79
N ARG A 216 34.55 5.55 -52.86
CA ARG A 216 33.57 5.99 -53.86
C ARG A 216 33.11 4.77 -54.70
N LYS A 217 31.81 4.50 -54.73
CA LYS A 217 31.19 3.89 -55.92
C LYS A 217 31.03 4.98 -57.01
N PRO A 218 31.24 4.68 -58.29
CA PRO A 218 31.17 5.65 -59.37
C PRO A 218 29.73 5.97 -59.81
N ASP A 219 29.62 6.97 -60.67
CA ASP A 219 28.43 7.72 -61.09
C ASP A 219 27.24 6.89 -61.64
N GLN A 220 26.02 7.37 -61.37
CA GLN A 220 24.83 7.15 -62.21
C GLN A 220 23.96 8.42 -62.27
N ASP A 221 23.22 8.59 -63.36
CA ASP A 221 22.83 9.91 -63.88
C ASP A 221 21.38 10.37 -63.58
N TYR A 222 21.29 11.62 -63.09
CA TYR A 222 20.44 12.70 -63.60
C TYR A 222 18.89 12.59 -63.64
N ARG A 223 18.23 11.42 -63.51
CA ARG A 223 16.77 11.31 -63.81
C ARG A 223 15.90 10.52 -62.83
N SER A 224 15.49 11.17 -61.73
CA SER A 224 14.12 11.04 -61.17
C SER A 224 13.86 12.04 -60.03
N ILE A 225 13.28 13.21 -60.34
CA ILE A 225 12.65 14.09 -59.34
C ILE A 225 11.24 14.42 -59.82
N THR A 226 10.24 13.80 -59.18
CA THR A 226 8.85 14.25 -59.20
C THR A 226 8.21 13.97 -57.83
N ASN A 227 8.03 15.06 -57.08
CA ASN A 227 6.93 15.37 -56.15
C ASN A 227 6.08 14.22 -55.59
N THR A 228 5.88 14.23 -54.26
CA THR A 228 4.69 14.93 -53.71
C THR A 228 4.84 15.19 -52.21
N ASP A 229 4.70 16.45 -51.80
CA ASP A 229 4.26 16.82 -50.46
C ASP A 229 2.74 16.67 -50.38
N VAL A 230 2.21 16.13 -49.26
CA VAL A 230 0.78 16.17 -48.92
C VAL A 230 0.66 16.52 -47.42
N PRO A 231 -0.24 17.44 -47.01
CA PRO A 231 -0.36 17.86 -45.61
C PRO A 231 -1.10 16.83 -44.73
N PRO A 232 -0.95 16.92 -43.38
CA PRO A 232 -1.71 16.08 -42.46
C PRO A 232 -3.08 16.70 -42.11
N ASP A 233 -4.16 15.95 -42.35
CA ASP A 233 -5.45 16.11 -41.66
C ASP A 233 -6.36 14.89 -41.95
N SER A 234 -6.74 14.12 -40.91
CA SER A 234 -7.99 13.33 -40.80
C SER A 234 -7.97 12.42 -39.57
N ASP A 235 -9.11 12.34 -38.88
CA ASP A 235 -9.34 11.43 -37.75
C ASP A 235 -9.97 10.08 -38.19
N TYR A 236 -10.10 9.18 -37.22
CA TYR A 236 -10.94 7.96 -37.18
C TYR A 236 -10.50 6.67 -37.89
N SER A 237 -10.29 5.68 -37.02
CA SER A 237 -10.78 4.28 -37.12
C SER A 237 -10.29 3.38 -38.26
N GLY A 238 -9.65 2.26 -37.89
CA GLY A 238 -9.39 1.16 -38.80
C GLY A 238 -8.45 0.11 -38.24
N SER A 239 -8.95 -0.80 -37.40
CA SER A 239 -8.25 -2.07 -37.16
C SER A 239 -8.64 -3.05 -38.26
N SER A 240 -7.68 -3.45 -39.07
CA SER A 240 -7.67 -4.78 -39.68
C SER A 240 -6.22 -5.18 -39.94
N ASP A 241 -5.91 -6.41 -39.58
CA ASP A 241 -4.76 -7.12 -40.12
C ASP A 241 -5.03 -7.47 -41.59
N SER A 242 -3.97 -7.59 -42.39
CA SER A 242 -3.99 -8.23 -43.70
C SER A 242 -2.55 -8.47 -44.18
N GLU A 243 -2.09 -9.72 -44.04
CA GLU A 243 -0.84 -10.19 -44.62
C GLU A 243 -0.80 -9.93 -46.13
N VAL A 244 0.30 -9.38 -46.64
CA VAL A 244 0.60 -9.33 -48.08
C VAL A 244 2.06 -9.70 -48.27
N GLU A 245 2.30 -10.97 -48.61
CA GLU A 245 3.60 -11.40 -49.08
C GLU A 245 3.96 -10.65 -50.38
N GLN A 246 5.16 -10.08 -50.44
CA GLN A 246 5.79 -9.72 -51.71
C GLN A 246 7.15 -10.40 -51.77
N GLU A 247 7.22 -11.48 -52.54
CA GLU A 247 8.48 -12.12 -52.93
C GLU A 247 9.44 -11.08 -53.50
N ARG A 248 10.58 -10.87 -52.84
CA ARG A 248 11.68 -10.07 -53.39
C ARG A 248 13.00 -10.81 -53.26
N SER A 249 13.35 -11.46 -54.37
CA SER A 249 14.71 -11.60 -54.90
C SER A 249 15.84 -11.51 -53.86
N SER A 250 16.30 -12.68 -53.42
CA SER A 250 17.57 -12.91 -52.71
C SER A 250 18.72 -12.02 -53.21
N ASP A 251 19.18 -11.11 -52.37
CA ASP A 251 20.61 -10.84 -52.19
C ASP A 251 20.86 -10.48 -50.71
N ASP A 252 22.08 -10.70 -50.23
CA ASP A 252 22.35 -11.02 -48.81
C ASP A 252 22.61 -9.78 -47.92
N GLU A 253 21.56 -9.17 -47.37
CA GLU A 253 21.66 -8.29 -46.18
C GLU A 253 20.85 -8.86 -44.99
N SER A 254 21.53 -9.02 -43.85
CA SER A 254 21.00 -9.70 -42.65
C SER A 254 20.17 -8.76 -41.77
N ASP A 255 19.02 -8.33 -42.27
CA ASP A 255 18.12 -7.35 -41.64
C ASP A 255 17.28 -7.92 -40.47
N THR A 256 17.90 -8.77 -39.65
CA THR A 256 17.34 -9.17 -38.34
C THR A 256 17.45 -8.00 -37.38
N SER A 257 16.45 -7.11 -37.37
CA SER A 257 16.33 -6.08 -36.33
C SER A 257 16.41 -6.74 -34.94
N PRO A 258 17.40 -6.40 -34.09
CA PRO A 258 17.64 -7.15 -32.87
C PRO A 258 16.53 -6.90 -31.85
N LEU A 259 15.83 -7.96 -31.49
CA LEU A 259 14.72 -7.94 -30.53
C LEU A 259 15.13 -7.25 -29.22
N THR A 260 14.25 -6.40 -28.71
CA THR A 260 14.40 -5.77 -27.39
C THR A 260 14.47 -6.86 -26.31
N SER A 261 15.17 -6.64 -25.19
CA SER A 261 15.29 -7.63 -24.10
C SER A 261 13.92 -8.14 -23.59
N LEU A 262 12.89 -7.31 -23.61
CA LEU A 262 11.50 -7.71 -23.35
C LEU A 262 10.94 -8.65 -24.43
N GLN A 263 11.17 -8.35 -25.71
CA GLN A 263 10.71 -9.18 -26.84
C GLN A 263 11.45 -10.53 -26.89
N VAL A 264 12.71 -10.57 -26.46
CA VAL A 264 13.46 -11.83 -26.24
C VAL A 264 12.80 -12.63 -25.13
N LYS A 265 12.63 -12.07 -23.92
CA LYS A 265 11.93 -12.73 -22.80
C LYS A 265 10.53 -13.24 -23.19
N LEU A 266 9.75 -12.46 -23.94
CA LEU A 266 8.42 -12.87 -24.41
C LEU A 266 8.50 -14.07 -25.36
N LYS A 267 9.44 -14.06 -26.32
CA LYS A 267 9.66 -15.19 -27.22
C LYS A 267 10.13 -16.45 -26.45
N ASP A 268 11.00 -16.29 -25.47
CA ASP A 268 11.50 -17.39 -24.64
C ASP A 268 10.36 -18.01 -23.80
N LEU A 269 9.45 -17.18 -23.27
CA LEU A 269 8.25 -17.63 -22.57
C LEU A 269 7.22 -18.30 -23.49
N GLU A 270 7.01 -17.80 -24.72
CA GLU A 270 6.15 -18.48 -25.69
C GLU A 270 6.74 -19.82 -26.17
N HIS A 271 8.07 -19.94 -26.22
CA HIS A 271 8.75 -21.23 -26.44
C HIS A 271 8.46 -22.19 -25.28
N GLN A 272 8.68 -21.78 -24.03
CA GLN A 272 8.40 -22.60 -22.85
C GLN A 272 6.93 -23.03 -22.76
N ILE A 273 5.98 -22.15 -23.08
CA ILE A 273 4.55 -22.46 -23.14
C ILE A 273 4.20 -23.44 -24.28
N SER A 274 4.99 -23.47 -25.36
CA SER A 274 4.83 -24.46 -26.44
C SER A 274 5.43 -25.83 -26.09
N GLU A 275 6.43 -25.87 -25.18
CA GLU A 275 7.03 -27.10 -24.64
C GLU A 275 6.20 -27.70 -23.50
N ASP A 276 5.74 -26.86 -22.55
CA ASP A 276 4.82 -27.22 -21.48
C ASP A 276 3.64 -26.24 -21.38
N PRO A 277 2.48 -26.53 -22.02
CA PRO A 277 1.29 -25.71 -21.91
C PRO A 277 0.59 -25.80 -20.54
N THR A 278 1.04 -26.68 -19.63
CA THR A 278 0.50 -26.85 -18.27
C THR A 278 1.20 -25.98 -17.23
N ALA A 279 2.34 -25.34 -17.59
CA ALA A 279 3.11 -24.45 -16.73
C ALA A 279 2.37 -23.14 -16.42
N ILE A 280 1.48 -23.16 -15.42
CA ILE A 280 0.72 -22.00 -14.92
C ILE A 280 1.63 -20.77 -14.65
N PRO A 281 2.84 -20.89 -14.03
CA PRO A 281 3.71 -19.74 -13.82
C PRO A 281 4.15 -19.06 -15.13
N SER A 282 4.50 -19.81 -16.17
CA SER A 282 4.95 -19.26 -17.46
C SER A 282 3.84 -18.47 -18.15
N TRP A 283 2.58 -18.93 -18.08
CA TRP A 283 1.41 -18.17 -18.53
C TRP A 283 1.22 -16.84 -17.78
N LEU A 284 1.55 -16.80 -16.48
CA LEU A 284 1.47 -15.58 -15.67
C LEU A 284 2.67 -14.64 -15.92
N SER A 285 3.89 -15.14 -16.11
CA SER A 285 5.05 -14.32 -16.50
C SER A 285 4.86 -13.72 -17.91
N LEU A 286 4.21 -14.43 -18.84
CA LEU A 286 3.81 -13.90 -20.14
C LEU A 286 2.78 -12.75 -19.99
N LEU A 287 1.77 -12.95 -19.13
CA LEU A 287 0.78 -11.91 -18.80
C LEU A 287 1.47 -10.68 -18.18
N ALA A 288 2.36 -10.87 -17.21
CA ALA A 288 3.09 -9.79 -16.55
C ALA A 288 3.91 -8.96 -17.55
N HIS A 289 4.71 -9.61 -18.40
CA HIS A 289 5.55 -8.92 -19.37
C HIS A 289 4.74 -8.24 -20.48
N THR A 290 3.64 -8.83 -20.96
CA THR A 290 2.75 -8.14 -21.91
C THR A 290 2.05 -6.95 -21.27
N LEU A 291 1.52 -7.08 -20.05
CA LEU A 291 0.93 -5.97 -19.29
C LEU A 291 1.95 -4.86 -18.96
N SER A 292 3.24 -5.18 -18.80
CA SER A 292 4.29 -4.17 -18.58
C SER A 292 4.48 -3.21 -19.77
N THR A 293 4.02 -3.59 -20.97
CA THR A 293 4.07 -2.71 -22.16
C THR A 293 3.02 -1.60 -22.15
N VAL A 294 1.94 -1.73 -21.36
CA VAL A 294 0.83 -0.77 -21.28
C VAL A 294 0.99 0.09 -20.02
N PRO A 295 1.38 1.38 -20.14
CA PRO A 295 1.57 2.25 -18.98
C PRO A 295 0.27 2.42 -18.21
N VAL A 296 0.32 2.20 -16.89
CA VAL A 296 -0.83 2.35 -15.97
C VAL A 296 -1.45 3.75 -16.04
N THR A 297 -0.63 4.76 -16.33
CA THR A 297 -1.05 6.17 -16.47
C THR A 297 -1.69 6.53 -17.82
N SER A 298 -1.87 5.57 -18.74
CA SER A 298 -2.52 5.82 -20.03
C SER A 298 -4.05 5.89 -19.91
N LYS A 299 -4.69 6.75 -20.72
CA LYS A 299 -6.15 6.78 -20.79
C LYS A 299 -6.65 5.44 -21.31
N ASN A 300 -7.64 4.86 -20.62
CA ASN A 300 -8.17 3.49 -20.84
C ASN A 300 -7.19 2.36 -20.47
N ALA A 301 -6.14 2.62 -19.67
CA ALA A 301 -5.17 1.58 -19.25
C ALA A 301 -5.84 0.34 -18.64
N SER A 302 -6.77 0.49 -17.69
CA SER A 302 -7.38 -0.69 -17.04
C SER A 302 -8.13 -1.56 -18.05
N LYS A 303 -8.94 -0.96 -18.94
CA LYS A 303 -9.68 -1.68 -19.98
C LYS A 303 -8.76 -2.38 -20.99
N ALA A 304 -7.71 -1.71 -21.45
CA ALA A 304 -6.73 -2.33 -22.35
C ALA A 304 -5.99 -3.50 -21.67
N ARG A 305 -5.65 -3.35 -20.37
CA ARG A 305 -5.01 -4.39 -19.57
C ARG A 305 -5.95 -5.57 -19.30
N SER A 306 -7.23 -5.36 -19.01
CA SER A 306 -8.20 -6.45 -18.87
C SER A 306 -8.53 -7.12 -20.22
N GLU A 307 -8.57 -6.40 -21.34
CA GLU A 307 -8.74 -6.98 -22.69
C GLU A 307 -7.56 -7.90 -23.07
N ILE A 308 -6.32 -7.47 -22.79
CA ILE A 308 -5.11 -8.31 -22.93
C ILE A 308 -5.16 -9.51 -21.98
N THR A 309 -5.57 -9.30 -20.72
CA THR A 309 -5.66 -10.37 -19.71
C THR A 309 -6.67 -11.44 -20.12
N LEU A 310 -7.84 -11.06 -20.63
CA LEU A 310 -8.85 -11.99 -21.11
C LEU A 310 -8.38 -12.81 -22.32
N SER A 311 -7.64 -12.22 -23.26
CA SER A 311 -7.14 -12.95 -24.44
C SER A 311 -6.05 -13.96 -24.07
N ILE A 312 -5.09 -13.58 -23.21
CA ILE A 312 -4.02 -14.48 -22.74
C ILE A 312 -4.57 -15.60 -21.85
N LEU A 313 -5.45 -15.29 -20.90
CA LEU A 313 -6.02 -16.30 -20.00
C LEU A 313 -7.02 -17.22 -20.69
N SER A 314 -7.80 -16.75 -21.67
CA SER A 314 -8.62 -17.65 -22.49
C SER A 314 -7.76 -18.57 -23.36
N ARG A 315 -6.60 -18.11 -23.88
CA ARG A 315 -5.59 -18.97 -24.53
C ARG A 315 -5.12 -20.06 -23.56
N ALA A 316 -4.73 -19.69 -22.33
CA ALA A 316 -4.29 -20.62 -21.28
C ALA A 316 -5.35 -21.66 -20.87
N LEU A 317 -6.61 -21.24 -20.66
CA LEU A 317 -7.75 -22.11 -20.31
C LEU A 317 -8.18 -23.02 -21.49
N SER A 318 -7.93 -22.60 -22.73
CA SER A 318 -8.18 -23.42 -23.91
C SER A 318 -7.16 -24.55 -24.09
N ALA A 319 -5.90 -24.33 -23.69
CA ALA A 319 -4.76 -25.17 -24.05
C ALA A 319 -4.72 -26.54 -23.35
N HIS A 320 -5.14 -26.63 -22.09
CA HIS A 320 -5.15 -27.91 -21.36
C HIS A 320 -6.31 -28.02 -20.36
N SER A 321 -6.73 -29.25 -20.03
CA SER A 321 -7.81 -29.52 -19.08
C SER A 321 -7.46 -29.09 -17.66
N SER A 322 -6.24 -29.40 -17.18
CA SER A 322 -5.74 -28.99 -15.85
C SER A 322 -5.75 -27.47 -15.64
N ASN A 323 -5.59 -26.69 -16.71
CA ASN A 323 -5.62 -25.24 -16.63
C ASN A 323 -7.04 -24.73 -16.32
N ARG A 324 -8.10 -25.46 -16.73
CA ARG A 324 -9.51 -25.11 -16.48
C ARG A 324 -9.94 -25.34 -15.04
N THR A 325 -9.24 -26.24 -14.34
CA THR A 325 -9.36 -26.50 -12.89
C THR A 325 -8.40 -25.65 -12.05
N SER A 326 -7.51 -24.86 -12.67
CA SER A 326 -6.62 -23.95 -11.93
C SER A 326 -7.39 -22.75 -11.39
N THR A 327 -7.48 -22.69 -10.07
CA THR A 327 -8.19 -21.64 -9.32
C THR A 327 -7.62 -20.25 -9.61
N ARG A 328 -6.32 -20.02 -9.40
CA ARG A 328 -5.61 -18.76 -9.74
C ARG A 328 -5.76 -18.28 -11.19
N LEU A 329 -5.78 -19.17 -12.19
CA LEU A 329 -6.06 -18.76 -13.59
C LEU A 329 -7.53 -18.33 -13.76
N ARG A 330 -8.48 -19.09 -13.18
CA ARG A 330 -9.92 -18.79 -13.28
C ARG A 330 -10.29 -17.50 -12.53
N ILE A 331 -9.72 -17.26 -11.34
CA ILE A 331 -9.92 -16.03 -10.57
C ILE A 331 -9.41 -14.81 -11.35
N LYS A 332 -8.16 -14.81 -11.84
CA LYS A 332 -7.64 -13.70 -12.67
C LYS A 332 -8.48 -13.48 -13.95
N TYR A 333 -9.02 -14.55 -14.55
CA TYR A 333 -9.89 -14.46 -15.72
C TYR A 333 -11.24 -13.80 -15.40
N LEU A 334 -11.86 -14.14 -14.27
CA LEU A 334 -13.13 -13.55 -13.82
C LEU A 334 -12.96 -12.10 -13.35
N GLN A 335 -11.86 -11.78 -12.67
CA GLN A 335 -11.51 -10.41 -12.28
C GLN A 335 -11.31 -9.51 -13.51
N ALA A 336 -10.66 -10.00 -14.58
CA ALA A 336 -10.56 -9.26 -15.84
C ALA A 336 -11.90 -9.22 -16.62
N GLY A 337 -12.79 -10.19 -16.37
CA GLY A 337 -14.17 -10.19 -16.88
C GLY A 337 -15.08 -9.16 -16.21
N GLU A 338 -14.86 -8.86 -14.92
CA GLU A 338 -15.58 -7.85 -14.13
C GLU A 338 -15.55 -6.47 -14.81
N ASP A 339 -14.37 -6.06 -15.28
CA ASP A 339 -14.11 -4.75 -15.89
C ASP A 339 -14.75 -4.57 -17.30
N ILE A 340 -15.17 -5.66 -17.96
CA ILE A 340 -15.50 -5.67 -19.41
C ILE A 340 -16.88 -6.22 -19.73
N TRP A 341 -17.35 -7.25 -19.02
CA TRP A 341 -18.56 -7.98 -19.41
C TRP A 341 -19.84 -7.40 -18.80
N HIS A 342 -20.93 -7.47 -19.57
CA HIS A 342 -22.27 -7.25 -19.01
C HIS A 342 -22.60 -8.32 -17.96
N GLU A 343 -23.35 -7.93 -16.92
CA GLU A 343 -23.56 -8.76 -15.73
C GLU A 343 -24.17 -10.13 -16.01
N SER A 344 -24.98 -10.27 -17.06
CA SER A 344 -25.58 -11.55 -17.46
C SER A 344 -24.53 -12.57 -17.91
N LYS A 345 -23.52 -12.15 -18.66
CA LYS A 345 -22.37 -13.01 -19.01
C LYS A 345 -21.51 -13.28 -17.78
N LEU A 346 -21.19 -12.23 -17.00
CA LEU A 346 -20.36 -12.38 -15.80
C LEU A 346 -20.97 -13.40 -14.82
N LYS A 347 -22.28 -13.35 -14.58
CA LYS A 347 -23.03 -14.33 -13.78
C LYS A 347 -22.90 -15.75 -14.34
N ALA A 348 -23.05 -15.93 -15.65
CA ALA A 348 -22.92 -17.26 -16.28
C ALA A 348 -21.50 -17.85 -16.19
N GLU A 349 -20.45 -17.03 -16.24
CA GLU A 349 -19.04 -17.45 -16.14
C GLU A 349 -18.66 -17.78 -14.68
N TRP A 350 -19.19 -17.04 -13.70
CA TRP A 350 -19.10 -17.40 -12.28
C TRP A 350 -19.79 -18.73 -11.97
N GLU A 351 -21.00 -18.94 -12.47
CA GLU A 351 -21.75 -20.20 -12.33
C GLU A 351 -21.06 -21.38 -13.05
N ASP A 352 -20.15 -21.14 -14.00
CA ASP A 352 -19.27 -22.20 -14.53
C ASP A 352 -18.07 -22.48 -13.63
N ALA A 353 -17.40 -21.44 -13.12
CA ALA A 353 -16.25 -21.58 -12.25
C ALA A 353 -16.59 -22.28 -10.92
N ILE A 354 -17.77 -21.98 -10.35
CA ILE A 354 -18.30 -22.60 -9.13
C ILE A 354 -18.36 -24.14 -9.22
N LYS A 355 -18.59 -24.71 -10.41
CA LYS A 355 -18.65 -26.18 -10.62
C LYS A 355 -17.32 -26.89 -10.34
N VAL A 356 -16.21 -26.15 -10.23
CA VAL A 356 -14.89 -26.70 -9.87
C VAL A 356 -14.79 -26.98 -8.36
N GLY A 357 -15.66 -26.39 -7.54
CA GLY A 357 -15.84 -26.78 -6.13
C GLY A 357 -14.76 -26.33 -5.14
N ASN A 358 -13.88 -25.38 -5.52
CA ASN A 358 -12.81 -24.89 -4.65
C ASN A 358 -13.28 -23.68 -3.81
N VAL A 359 -12.95 -23.67 -2.50
CA VAL A 359 -13.25 -22.59 -1.54
C VAL A 359 -12.82 -21.20 -2.04
N GLU A 360 -11.63 -21.05 -2.61
CA GLU A 360 -11.12 -19.74 -3.06
C GLU A 360 -12.02 -19.12 -4.15
N ILE A 361 -12.64 -19.96 -5.00
CA ILE A 361 -13.60 -19.50 -6.03
C ILE A 361 -14.90 -19.02 -5.38
N TRP A 362 -15.38 -19.72 -4.34
CA TRP A 362 -16.55 -19.29 -3.57
C TRP A 362 -16.30 -18.01 -2.79
N MET A 363 -15.08 -17.83 -2.24
CA MET A 363 -14.71 -16.62 -1.49
C MET A 363 -14.58 -15.38 -2.40
N GLU A 364 -13.94 -15.52 -3.57
CA GLU A 364 -13.91 -14.46 -4.59
C GLU A 364 -15.31 -14.15 -5.15
N TRP A 365 -16.17 -15.17 -5.31
CA TRP A 365 -17.57 -14.97 -5.68
C TRP A 365 -18.36 -14.21 -4.60
N LEU A 366 -18.15 -14.54 -3.32
CA LEU A 366 -18.78 -13.87 -2.19
C LEU A 366 -18.34 -12.40 -2.09
N ASP A 367 -17.05 -12.11 -2.24
CA ASP A 367 -16.54 -10.73 -2.31
C ASP A 367 -17.12 -9.97 -3.52
N TRP A 368 -17.31 -10.62 -4.67
CA TRP A 368 -18.00 -10.03 -5.82
C TRP A 368 -19.50 -9.76 -5.55
N ARG A 369 -20.20 -10.66 -4.84
CA ARG A 369 -21.60 -10.43 -4.40
C ARG A 369 -21.70 -9.25 -3.44
N ILE A 370 -20.79 -9.17 -2.46
CA ILE A 370 -20.69 -8.06 -1.48
C ILE A 370 -20.39 -6.73 -2.19
N LYS A 371 -19.40 -6.69 -3.10
CA LYS A 371 -19.10 -5.50 -3.91
C LYS A 371 -20.27 -5.06 -4.80
N LYS A 372 -21.17 -5.97 -5.17
CA LYS A 372 -22.40 -5.64 -5.91
C LYS A 372 -23.57 -5.20 -5.04
N ALA A 373 -23.51 -5.34 -3.71
CA ALA A 373 -24.55 -4.97 -2.73
C ALA A 373 -25.98 -5.44 -3.11
N GLY A 374 -26.09 -6.51 -3.90
CA GLY A 374 -27.32 -6.84 -4.61
C GLY A 374 -28.36 -7.53 -3.73
N LYS A 375 -29.33 -6.74 -3.24
CA LYS A 375 -30.37 -7.05 -2.22
C LYS A 375 -29.94 -6.92 -0.75
N GLY A 376 -28.98 -6.05 -0.43
CA GLY A 376 -28.60 -5.77 0.98
C GLY A 376 -28.15 -7.02 1.75
N LEU A 377 -28.42 -7.07 3.07
CA LEU A 377 -28.05 -8.20 3.92
C LEU A 377 -28.76 -9.51 3.54
N ASP A 378 -30.06 -9.49 3.26
CA ASP A 378 -30.82 -10.72 3.02
C ASP A 378 -30.32 -11.46 1.78
N GLY A 379 -29.86 -10.71 0.76
CA GLY A 379 -29.13 -11.26 -0.37
C GLY A 379 -27.84 -11.96 0.04
N LEU A 380 -27.04 -11.32 0.90
CA LEU A 380 -25.79 -11.87 1.41
C LEU A 380 -25.99 -13.12 2.28
N VAL A 381 -27.03 -13.16 3.12
CA VAL A 381 -27.34 -14.34 3.96
C VAL A 381 -27.73 -15.53 3.09
N GLY A 382 -28.61 -15.34 2.09
CA GLY A 382 -28.97 -16.41 1.15
C GLY A 382 -27.82 -16.83 0.22
N ASP A 383 -26.92 -15.92 -0.15
CA ASP A 383 -25.68 -16.26 -0.87
C ASP A 383 -24.73 -17.09 0.02
N ALA A 384 -24.61 -16.75 1.31
CA ALA A 384 -23.77 -17.49 2.26
C ALA A 384 -24.34 -18.88 2.59
N GLU A 385 -25.65 -18.99 2.83
CA GLU A 385 -26.37 -20.25 3.01
C GLU A 385 -26.14 -21.21 1.84
N ARG A 386 -26.10 -20.68 0.60
CA ARG A 386 -25.74 -21.44 -0.61
C ARG A 386 -24.31 -21.96 -0.56
N ILE A 387 -23.33 -21.16 -0.13
CA ILE A 387 -21.93 -21.59 -0.01
C ILE A 387 -21.77 -22.64 1.10
N LEU A 388 -22.36 -22.40 2.28
CA LEU A 388 -22.27 -23.32 3.42
C LEU A 388 -22.84 -24.71 3.10
N ARG A 389 -23.92 -24.78 2.29
CA ARG A 389 -24.43 -26.05 1.73
C ARG A 389 -23.49 -26.68 0.70
N ALA A 390 -22.78 -25.89 -0.09
CA ALA A 390 -21.83 -26.40 -1.09
C ALA A 390 -20.50 -26.88 -0.49
N LEU A 391 -20.11 -26.35 0.68
CA LEU A 391 -18.90 -26.71 1.44
C LEU A 391 -19.16 -27.72 2.56
N GLN A 392 -20.26 -28.48 2.51
CA GLN A 392 -20.55 -29.52 3.51
C GLN A 392 -19.44 -30.60 3.53
N GLY A 393 -18.70 -30.65 4.64
CA GLY A 393 -17.53 -31.52 4.83
C GLY A 393 -16.20 -30.78 4.91
N ASP A 394 -16.15 -29.49 4.59
CA ASP A 394 -15.00 -28.61 4.80
C ASP A 394 -15.31 -27.59 5.90
N GLU A 395 -15.06 -27.98 7.15
CA GLU A 395 -15.31 -27.14 8.34
C GLU A 395 -14.50 -25.83 8.30
N MET A 396 -13.31 -25.83 7.68
CA MET A 396 -12.43 -24.66 7.59
C MET A 396 -12.94 -23.67 6.54
N GLY A 397 -13.34 -24.17 5.36
CA GLY A 397 -14.01 -23.38 4.33
C GLY A 397 -15.34 -22.80 4.81
N GLN A 398 -16.14 -23.58 5.55
CA GLN A 398 -17.38 -23.11 6.18
C GLN A 398 -17.12 -22.01 7.23
N LEU A 399 -16.16 -22.21 8.13
CA LEU A 399 -15.76 -21.21 9.14
C LEU A 399 -15.28 -19.90 8.50
N ARG A 400 -14.50 -19.99 7.41
CA ARG A 400 -13.98 -18.84 6.65
C ARG A 400 -15.11 -18.01 6.02
N VAL A 401 -16.13 -18.68 5.47
CA VAL A 401 -17.35 -18.03 4.95
C VAL A 401 -18.14 -17.35 6.07
N MET A 402 -18.36 -18.03 7.20
CA MET A 402 -19.04 -17.45 8.36
C MET A 402 -18.30 -16.21 8.89
N TRP A 403 -16.98 -16.25 8.97
CA TRP A 403 -16.15 -15.10 9.34
C TRP A 403 -16.31 -13.93 8.35
N ARG A 404 -16.28 -14.21 7.04
CA ARG A 404 -16.44 -13.19 5.99
C ARG A 404 -17.79 -12.47 6.08
N VAL A 405 -18.86 -13.20 6.37
CA VAL A 405 -20.23 -12.67 6.55
C VAL A 405 -20.33 -11.84 7.82
N ALA A 406 -19.78 -12.31 8.95
CA ALA A 406 -19.76 -11.54 10.19
C ALA A 406 -18.95 -10.24 10.05
N VAL A 407 -17.83 -10.25 9.32
CA VAL A 407 -17.09 -9.04 8.96
C VAL A 407 -17.93 -8.12 8.07
N ALA A 408 -18.71 -8.64 7.12
CA ALA A 408 -19.62 -7.82 6.31
C ALA A 408 -20.77 -7.20 7.14
N PHE A 409 -21.35 -7.93 8.10
CA PHE A 409 -22.31 -7.38 9.07
C PHE A 409 -21.68 -6.25 9.89
N TRP A 410 -20.46 -6.46 10.40
CA TRP A 410 -19.71 -5.49 11.19
C TRP A 410 -19.43 -4.20 10.40
N HIS A 411 -18.97 -4.35 9.16
CA HIS A 411 -18.68 -3.23 8.26
C HIS A 411 -19.95 -2.45 7.90
N ALA A 412 -21.09 -3.12 7.76
CA ALA A 412 -22.39 -2.50 7.48
C ALA A 412 -23.10 -1.91 8.73
N GLY A 413 -22.50 -2.01 9.92
CA GLY A 413 -23.02 -1.47 11.19
C GLY A 413 -23.89 -2.42 12.03
N TYR A 414 -24.13 -3.66 11.57
CA TYR A 414 -24.92 -4.68 12.26
C TYR A 414 -24.06 -5.50 13.24
N MET A 415 -23.35 -4.80 14.13
CA MET A 415 -22.35 -5.40 15.02
C MET A 415 -22.99 -6.36 16.03
N GLU A 416 -24.23 -6.09 16.47
CA GLU A 416 -25.03 -6.99 17.31
C GLU A 416 -25.36 -8.31 16.60
N ARG A 417 -25.70 -8.29 15.31
CA ARG A 417 -25.96 -9.52 14.51
C ARG A 417 -24.67 -10.33 14.32
N ALA A 418 -23.55 -9.64 14.10
CA ALA A 418 -22.23 -10.28 14.03
C ALA A 418 -21.85 -10.93 15.36
N MET A 419 -22.07 -10.26 16.49
CA MET A 419 -21.79 -10.82 17.82
C MET A 419 -22.72 -11.99 18.14
N ALA A 420 -24.03 -11.84 17.88
CA ALA A 420 -25.04 -12.88 18.09
C ALA A 420 -24.70 -14.18 17.35
N LEU A 421 -24.23 -14.09 16.10
CA LEU A 421 -23.76 -15.25 15.33
C LEU A 421 -22.58 -15.96 16.00
N PHE A 422 -21.60 -15.21 16.52
CA PHE A 422 -20.48 -15.80 17.27
C PHE A 422 -20.89 -16.38 18.62
N GLN A 423 -21.83 -15.75 19.33
CA GLN A 423 -22.37 -16.28 20.59
C GLN A 423 -23.11 -17.61 20.36
N ALA A 424 -24.05 -17.66 19.41
CA ALA A 424 -24.77 -18.88 19.07
C ALA A 424 -23.83 -19.99 18.57
N GLN A 425 -22.86 -19.68 17.72
CA GLN A 425 -21.87 -20.65 17.27
C GLN A 425 -20.98 -21.15 18.43
N ALA A 426 -20.66 -20.30 19.42
CA ALA A 426 -19.89 -20.72 20.59
C ALA A 426 -20.68 -21.67 21.50
N GLU A 427 -21.95 -21.38 21.79
CA GLU A 427 -22.85 -22.29 22.52
C GLU A 427 -22.96 -23.65 21.80
N LEU A 428 -23.18 -23.61 20.47
CA LEU A 428 -23.25 -24.78 19.59
C LEU A 428 -21.92 -25.57 19.48
N THR A 429 -20.78 -25.00 19.87
CA THR A 429 -19.46 -25.62 19.70
C THR A 429 -18.84 -26.11 21.02
N PHE A 430 -19.05 -25.40 22.12
CA PHE A 430 -18.42 -25.66 23.42
C PHE A 430 -19.41 -26.11 24.50
N GLU A 431 -20.63 -25.58 24.51
CA GLU A 431 -21.62 -25.74 25.59
C GLU A 431 -22.81 -26.61 25.16
N ILE A 432 -22.56 -27.62 24.31
CA ILE A 432 -23.60 -28.55 23.83
C ILE A 432 -24.10 -29.43 25.00
N PRO A 433 -25.43 -29.47 25.29
CA PRO A 433 -25.99 -30.40 26.25
C PRO A 433 -25.67 -31.87 25.92
N GLN A 434 -25.32 -32.66 26.95
CA GLN A 434 -24.89 -34.06 26.77
C GLN A 434 -25.93 -34.95 26.06
N SER A 435 -27.21 -34.58 26.11
CA SER A 435 -28.33 -35.25 25.41
C SER A 435 -28.36 -35.03 23.90
N LEU A 436 -27.60 -34.05 23.36
CA LEU A 436 -27.65 -33.64 21.95
C LEU A 436 -26.41 -34.03 21.14
N TYR A 437 -25.38 -34.61 21.77
CA TYR A 437 -24.19 -35.08 21.05
C TYR A 437 -24.53 -36.18 20.03
N GLY A 438 -24.08 -36.01 18.79
CA GLY A 438 -24.28 -36.97 17.70
C GLY A 438 -25.66 -36.94 17.04
N LEU A 439 -26.55 -36.00 17.42
CA LEU A 439 -27.79 -35.75 16.69
C LEU A 439 -27.54 -34.92 15.41
N PRO A 440 -28.46 -34.95 14.42
CA PRO A 440 -28.38 -34.08 13.26
C PRO A 440 -28.42 -32.59 13.63
N LEU A 441 -27.69 -31.76 12.87
CA LEU A 441 -27.56 -30.32 13.14
C LEU A 441 -28.90 -29.60 13.29
N GLU A 442 -29.89 -29.87 12.44
CA GLU A 442 -31.22 -29.22 12.55
C GLU A 442 -31.90 -29.45 13.91
N THR A 443 -31.75 -30.64 14.49
CA THR A 443 -32.30 -30.99 15.82
C THR A 443 -31.53 -30.31 16.95
N GLN A 444 -30.24 -30.01 16.74
CA GLN A 444 -29.43 -29.20 17.66
C GLN A 444 -29.81 -27.71 17.55
N LEU A 445 -30.09 -27.22 16.34
CA LEU A 445 -30.55 -25.86 16.10
C LEU A 445 -31.96 -25.61 16.69
N GLU A 446 -32.90 -26.56 16.55
CA GLU A 446 -34.22 -26.50 17.19
C GLU A 446 -34.13 -26.39 18.72
N ALA A 447 -33.22 -27.13 19.37
CA ALA A 447 -33.01 -27.06 20.81
C ALA A 447 -32.17 -25.84 21.27
N LEU A 448 -31.45 -25.21 20.35
CA LEU A 448 -30.72 -23.95 20.58
C LEU A 448 -31.64 -22.73 20.42
N GLU A 449 -32.65 -22.83 19.55
CA GLU A 449 -33.73 -21.84 19.35
C GLU A 449 -34.52 -21.64 20.66
N GLU A 450 -34.93 -22.74 21.32
CA GLU A 450 -35.59 -22.71 22.65
C GLU A 450 -34.73 -21.99 23.72
N PHE A 451 -33.41 -22.16 23.69
CA PHE A 451 -32.49 -21.46 24.60
C PHE A 451 -32.29 -19.99 24.21
N TRP A 452 -32.31 -19.67 22.92
CA TRP A 452 -32.14 -18.32 22.40
C TRP A 452 -33.31 -17.42 22.80
N ASP A 453 -34.54 -17.92 22.62
CA ASP A 453 -35.81 -17.22 22.88
C ASP A 453 -36.08 -16.97 24.38
N VAL A 454 -35.44 -17.74 25.27
CA VAL A 454 -35.49 -17.54 26.74
C VAL A 454 -34.57 -16.40 27.20
N GLU A 455 -33.75 -15.82 26.30
CA GLU A 455 -32.82 -14.72 26.59
C GLU A 455 -31.87 -14.97 27.78
N ALA A 456 -31.56 -16.24 28.04
CA ALA A 456 -30.61 -16.65 29.07
C ALA A 456 -29.19 -16.19 28.72
N PHE A 457 -28.38 -15.83 29.72
CA PHE A 457 -27.04 -15.27 29.52
C PHE A 457 -26.13 -16.16 28.66
N ARG A 458 -25.71 -15.65 27.51
CA ARG A 458 -24.96 -16.37 26.45
C ARG A 458 -23.44 -16.28 26.66
N VAL A 459 -22.65 -17.18 26.04
CA VAL A 459 -21.17 -17.12 26.09
C VAL A 459 -20.68 -15.70 25.78
N GLY A 460 -19.77 -15.19 26.62
CA GLY A 460 -19.29 -13.81 26.58
C GLY A 460 -20.04 -12.84 27.50
N GLU A 461 -21.22 -13.16 28.04
CA GLU A 461 -22.02 -12.26 28.87
C GLU A 461 -21.70 -12.31 30.38
N SER A 462 -22.16 -11.29 31.10
CA SER A 462 -21.81 -11.04 32.51
C SER A 462 -22.57 -11.97 33.46
N GLY A 463 -22.09 -13.20 33.61
CA GLY A 463 -22.68 -14.22 34.48
C GLY A 463 -23.30 -15.41 33.74
N SER A 464 -22.97 -15.59 32.46
CA SER A 464 -23.32 -16.79 31.70
C SER A 464 -22.78 -18.07 32.36
N LYS A 465 -23.55 -19.16 32.20
CA LYS A 465 -23.14 -20.54 32.53
C LYS A 465 -23.00 -21.44 31.29
N GLY A 466 -23.35 -20.98 30.09
CA GLY A 466 -23.52 -21.80 28.89
C GLY A 466 -24.85 -22.57 28.81
N TRP A 467 -25.23 -22.94 27.58
CA TRP A 467 -26.44 -23.68 27.23
C TRP A 467 -26.55 -25.04 27.93
N ALA A 468 -25.46 -25.84 27.96
CA ALA A 468 -25.38 -27.12 28.66
C ALA A 468 -25.77 -27.01 30.15
N ALA A 469 -25.35 -25.94 30.82
CA ALA A 469 -25.67 -25.72 32.22
C ALA A 469 -27.14 -25.30 32.45
N TRP A 470 -27.75 -24.54 31.52
CA TRP A 470 -29.16 -24.18 31.58
C TRP A 470 -30.07 -25.41 31.41
N VAL A 471 -29.74 -26.32 30.48
CA VAL A 471 -30.46 -27.60 30.33
C VAL A 471 -30.26 -28.48 31.58
N ALA A 472 -29.06 -28.50 32.16
CA ALA A 472 -28.78 -29.26 33.39
C ALA A 472 -29.49 -28.69 34.65
N ASP A 473 -29.68 -27.38 34.73
CA ASP A 473 -30.49 -26.71 35.76
C ASP A 473 -32.01 -26.91 35.56
N GLY A 474 -32.43 -27.56 34.46
CA GLY A 474 -33.83 -27.93 34.18
C GLY A 474 -34.61 -26.91 33.38
N SER A 475 -33.95 -26.17 32.48
CA SER A 475 -34.54 -25.16 31.59
C SER A 475 -35.43 -24.12 32.30
N PRO A 476 -34.91 -23.40 33.32
CA PRO A 476 -35.68 -22.37 34.02
C PRO A 476 -36.04 -21.19 33.10
N GLU A 477 -37.28 -20.71 33.22
CA GLU A 477 -37.69 -19.41 32.68
C GLU A 477 -36.75 -18.32 33.22
N TYR A 478 -36.04 -17.64 32.31
CA TYR A 478 -35.18 -16.53 32.65
C TYR A 478 -35.91 -15.21 32.40
N ARG A 479 -35.83 -14.27 33.35
CA ARG A 479 -36.18 -12.87 33.14
C ARG A 479 -34.91 -12.05 33.26
N PRO A 480 -34.48 -11.32 32.21
CA PRO A 480 -33.31 -10.46 32.31
C PRO A 480 -33.52 -9.40 33.40
N PRO A 481 -32.52 -9.14 34.27
CA PRO A 481 -32.57 -8.00 35.16
C PRO A 481 -32.53 -6.73 34.29
N PRO A 482 -33.36 -5.71 34.58
CA PRO A 482 -33.36 -4.48 33.79
C PRO A 482 -31.96 -3.87 33.80
N ARG A 483 -31.41 -3.57 32.61
CA ARG A 483 -30.10 -2.92 32.50
C ARG A 483 -30.10 -1.65 33.34
N PRO A 484 -29.04 -1.37 34.13
CA PRO A 484 -28.95 -0.09 34.83
C PRO A 484 -28.99 1.02 33.76
N PRO A 485 -29.78 2.09 33.96
CA PRO A 485 -29.97 3.10 32.94
C PRO A 485 -28.62 3.67 32.51
N ALA A 486 -28.32 3.56 31.22
CA ALA A 486 -27.06 4.03 30.67
C ALA A 486 -26.92 5.52 30.98
N ASN A 487 -25.74 5.96 31.41
CA ASN A 487 -25.53 7.35 31.79
C ASN A 487 -25.54 8.25 30.53
N GLU A 488 -26.71 8.78 30.17
CA GLU A 488 -26.94 9.62 28.99
C GLU A 488 -26.03 10.85 28.96
N ASN A 489 -25.69 11.40 30.13
CA ASN A 489 -24.75 12.51 30.29
C ASN A 489 -23.30 12.13 29.96
N ALA A 490 -23.00 10.84 29.76
CA ALA A 490 -21.74 10.34 29.22
C ALA A 490 -21.84 9.89 27.73
N ARG A 491 -23.03 9.96 27.12
CA ARG A 491 -23.28 9.67 25.69
C ARG A 491 -23.29 10.93 24.83
N LYS A 492 -23.81 12.05 25.32
CA LYS A 492 -23.89 13.32 24.58
C LYS A 492 -22.50 13.85 24.21
N ILE A 493 -22.31 14.21 22.94
CA ILE A 493 -21.07 14.83 22.44
C ILE A 493 -21.36 16.27 22.04
N ASP A 494 -20.77 17.23 22.74
CA ASP A 494 -20.97 18.67 22.49
C ASP A 494 -20.06 19.16 21.35
N LEU A 495 -20.44 18.82 20.12
CA LEU A 495 -19.86 19.34 18.87
C LEU A 495 -20.80 20.38 18.25
N PRO A 496 -20.30 21.54 17.77
CA PRO A 496 -21.12 22.64 17.24
C PRO A 496 -21.60 22.44 15.79
N ASP A 497 -21.37 21.26 15.20
CA ASP A 497 -21.77 20.93 13.82
C ASP A 497 -22.53 19.60 13.85
N ILE A 498 -23.82 19.65 13.52
CA ILE A 498 -24.77 18.54 13.73
C ILE A 498 -24.31 17.27 13.00
N TYR A 499 -23.81 17.40 11.77
CA TYR A 499 -23.29 16.26 10.99
C TYR A 499 -22.04 15.62 11.63
N ALA A 500 -21.16 16.43 12.22
CA ALA A 500 -19.98 15.95 12.94
C ALA A 500 -20.36 15.33 14.30
N LYS A 501 -21.42 15.83 14.95
CA LYS A 501 -22.01 15.25 16.16
C LYS A 501 -22.64 13.88 15.88
N TRP A 502 -23.54 13.79 14.90
CA TRP A 502 -24.19 12.54 14.49
C TRP A 502 -23.16 11.45 14.16
N SER A 503 -22.18 11.75 13.30
CA SER A 503 -21.15 10.77 12.94
C SER A 503 -20.22 10.39 14.10
N ALA A 504 -19.99 11.27 15.07
CA ALA A 504 -19.26 10.93 16.30
C ALA A 504 -20.11 10.09 17.28
N GLU A 505 -21.43 10.30 17.33
CA GLU A 505 -22.36 9.49 18.11
C GLU A 505 -22.53 8.08 17.49
N GLU A 506 -22.71 7.96 16.17
CA GLU A 506 -22.73 6.67 15.45
C GLU A 506 -21.47 5.84 15.73
N ILE A 507 -20.26 6.39 15.54
CA ILE A 507 -18.99 5.69 15.80
C ILE A 507 -18.84 5.31 17.29
N ARG A 508 -19.40 6.10 18.20
CA ARG A 508 -19.36 5.85 19.64
C ARG A 508 -20.33 4.74 20.04
N ASP A 509 -21.57 4.77 19.56
CA ASP A 509 -22.58 3.76 19.89
C ASP A 509 -22.34 2.44 19.16
N ASP A 510 -21.86 2.44 17.91
CA ASP A 510 -21.37 1.23 17.24
C ASP A 510 -20.34 0.47 18.09
N ARG A 511 -19.39 1.18 18.69
CA ARG A 511 -18.32 0.56 19.51
C ARG A 511 -18.74 0.18 20.94
N LEU A 512 -19.88 0.65 21.42
CA LEU A 512 -20.39 0.37 22.78
C LEU A 512 -21.57 -0.61 22.78
N CYS A 513 -22.36 -0.64 21.71
CA CYS A 513 -23.59 -1.43 21.56
C CYS A 513 -23.36 -2.62 20.62
N VAL A 514 -22.47 -3.53 21.04
CA VAL A 514 -22.07 -4.72 20.26
C VAL A 514 -22.78 -6.00 20.72
N MET A 515 -23.42 -5.98 21.89
CA MET A 515 -24.25 -7.09 22.39
C MET A 515 -25.71 -6.84 22.02
N SER A 516 -26.48 -7.90 21.73
CA SER A 516 -27.93 -7.80 21.52
C SER A 516 -28.63 -7.11 22.71
N ALA A 517 -29.74 -6.43 22.43
CA ALA A 517 -30.76 -6.12 23.41
C ALA A 517 -31.69 -7.31 23.64
N GLY A 518 -32.48 -7.24 24.72
CA GLY A 518 -33.59 -8.14 24.98
C GLY A 518 -34.90 -7.57 24.43
N SER A 519 -35.83 -8.45 24.05
CA SER A 519 -37.09 -8.12 23.36
C SER A 519 -38.06 -7.27 24.18
N ASP A 520 -37.96 -7.28 25.51
CA ASP A 520 -38.70 -6.40 26.43
C ASP A 520 -38.12 -4.95 26.49
N GLU A 521 -36.95 -4.66 25.91
CA GLU A 521 -36.36 -3.30 25.91
C GLU A 521 -37.01 -2.43 24.82
N GLN A 522 -37.72 -1.37 25.23
CA GLN A 522 -38.35 -0.41 24.32
C GLN A 522 -37.28 0.56 23.78
N LEU A 523 -36.81 0.29 22.55
CA LEU A 523 -35.61 0.91 21.96
C LEU A 523 -35.90 1.64 20.64
N ASP A 524 -35.11 2.68 20.37
CA ASP A 524 -35.22 3.53 19.17
C ASP A 524 -34.79 2.80 17.88
N ASP A 525 -33.91 1.79 17.99
CA ASP A 525 -33.32 1.04 16.86
C ASP A 525 -33.72 -0.45 16.91
N PRO A 526 -34.53 -0.96 15.96
CA PRO A 526 -35.03 -2.33 15.97
C PRO A 526 -33.95 -3.38 15.69
N TYR A 527 -32.83 -3.01 15.05
CA TYR A 527 -31.74 -3.94 14.71
C TYR A 527 -30.79 -4.23 15.90
N THR A 528 -31.20 -3.84 17.11
CA THR A 528 -30.52 -4.16 18.39
C THR A 528 -30.93 -5.53 18.94
N THR A 529 -32.15 -6.00 18.63
CA THR A 529 -32.70 -7.29 19.08
C THR A 529 -32.58 -8.31 17.95
N ILE A 530 -31.82 -9.39 18.17
CA ILE A 530 -31.52 -10.39 17.14
C ILE A 530 -32.33 -11.68 17.37
N LEU A 531 -33.20 -12.04 16.43
CA LEU A 531 -33.96 -13.29 16.45
C LEU A 531 -33.07 -14.48 16.05
N PHE A 532 -33.43 -15.70 16.43
CA PHE A 532 -32.65 -16.87 16.03
C PHE A 532 -32.71 -17.11 14.51
N GLU A 533 -33.85 -16.81 13.87
CA GLU A 533 -34.02 -16.86 12.40
C GLU A 533 -32.96 -16.04 11.64
N ASP A 534 -32.48 -14.93 12.22
CA ASP A 534 -31.47 -14.05 11.59
C ASP A 534 -30.07 -14.66 11.51
N ILE A 535 -29.79 -15.70 12.31
CA ILE A 535 -28.47 -16.32 12.44
C ILE A 535 -28.48 -17.82 12.13
N ARG A 536 -29.63 -18.52 12.29
CA ARG A 536 -29.78 -19.96 12.02
C ARG A 536 -29.21 -20.42 10.65
N PRO A 537 -29.40 -19.70 9.52
CA PRO A 537 -28.85 -20.11 8.21
C PRO A 537 -27.32 -20.06 8.10
N LEU A 538 -26.63 -19.47 9.07
CA LEU A 538 -25.18 -19.23 9.08
C LEU A 538 -24.41 -20.10 10.08
N LEU A 539 -25.13 -20.87 10.92
CA LEU A 539 -24.53 -21.75 11.94
C LEU A 539 -24.04 -23.07 11.32
N ILE A 540 -22.92 -23.58 11.86
CA ILE A 540 -22.16 -24.69 11.27
C ILE A 540 -21.77 -25.75 12.32
N SER A 541 -21.69 -27.01 11.89
CA SER A 541 -21.24 -28.13 12.73
C SER A 541 -19.71 -28.19 12.73
N LEU A 542 -19.07 -27.72 13.81
CA LEU A 542 -17.63 -27.85 14.02
C LEU A 542 -17.32 -29.09 14.86
N GLN A 543 -16.68 -30.11 14.28
CA GLN A 543 -16.31 -31.35 14.98
C GLN A 543 -14.81 -31.44 15.22
N SER A 544 -13.98 -31.00 14.26
CA SER A 544 -12.51 -31.05 14.33
C SER A 544 -11.94 -30.15 15.45
N PRO A 545 -10.93 -30.60 16.23
CA PRO A 545 -10.26 -29.75 17.21
C PRO A 545 -9.61 -28.52 16.54
N ASP A 546 -9.07 -28.66 15.34
CA ASP A 546 -8.44 -27.58 14.58
C ASP A 546 -9.47 -26.52 14.19
N ALA A 547 -10.65 -26.92 13.70
CA ALA A 547 -11.72 -26.00 13.31
C ALA A 547 -12.31 -25.27 14.53
N LYS A 548 -12.43 -25.96 15.67
CA LYS A 548 -12.79 -25.35 16.95
C LYS A 548 -11.71 -24.38 17.45
N HIS A 549 -10.44 -24.69 17.26
CA HIS A 549 -9.35 -23.78 17.61
C HIS A 549 -9.33 -22.54 16.71
N ALA A 550 -9.49 -22.74 15.40
CA ALA A 550 -9.63 -21.68 14.41
C ALA A 550 -10.81 -20.76 14.73
N PHE A 551 -11.99 -21.29 15.09
CA PHE A 551 -13.14 -20.48 15.50
C PHE A 551 -12.81 -19.51 16.65
N ARG A 552 -12.06 -19.98 17.66
CA ARG A 552 -11.62 -19.14 18.79
C ARG A 552 -10.72 -17.99 18.34
N LEU A 553 -9.78 -18.26 17.43
CA LEU A 553 -8.86 -17.24 16.88
C LEU A 553 -9.57 -16.28 15.93
N VAL A 554 -10.53 -16.75 15.14
CA VAL A 554 -11.43 -15.94 14.31
C VAL A 554 -12.22 -14.93 15.18
N TRP A 555 -12.82 -15.37 16.29
CA TRP A 555 -13.61 -14.49 17.16
C TRP A 555 -12.73 -13.40 17.81
N LEU A 556 -11.52 -13.75 18.25
CA LEU A 556 -10.53 -12.76 18.71
C LEU A 556 -10.18 -11.74 17.60
N SER A 557 -9.97 -12.20 16.36
CA SER A 557 -9.63 -11.29 15.26
C SER A 557 -10.78 -10.34 14.91
N LEU A 558 -12.05 -10.74 15.01
CA LEU A 558 -13.21 -9.85 14.85
C LEU A 558 -13.24 -8.77 15.95
N LEU A 559 -12.89 -9.12 17.19
CA LEU A 559 -12.78 -8.19 18.32
C LEU A 559 -11.56 -7.24 18.27
N GLY A 560 -10.77 -7.30 17.19
CA GLY A 560 -9.58 -6.47 16.96
C GLY A 560 -8.26 -7.10 17.46
N LEU A 561 -8.29 -8.28 18.07
CA LEU A 561 -7.10 -9.03 18.52
C LEU A 561 -6.57 -9.91 17.39
N HIS A 562 -5.99 -9.27 16.38
CA HIS A 562 -5.43 -9.95 15.21
C HIS A 562 -4.26 -10.88 15.57
N VAL A 563 -4.19 -12.02 14.90
CA VAL A 563 -3.07 -12.97 14.94
C VAL A 563 -2.43 -13.00 13.55
N PRO A 564 -1.14 -12.60 13.39
CA PRO A 564 -0.48 -12.53 12.09
C PRO A 564 -0.51 -13.86 11.34
N GLY A 565 -0.79 -13.78 10.03
CA GLY A 565 -0.80 -14.92 9.11
C GLY A 565 -1.84 -16.00 9.40
N PHE A 566 -2.71 -15.84 10.39
CA PHE A 566 -3.74 -16.82 10.74
C PHE A 566 -4.77 -17.03 9.63
N TYR A 567 -5.13 -15.97 8.90
CA TYR A 567 -6.05 -16.07 7.75
C TYR A 567 -5.54 -17.07 6.70
N ALA A 568 -4.23 -17.02 6.38
CA ALA A 568 -3.59 -17.92 5.43
C ALA A 568 -3.50 -19.38 5.91
N HIS A 569 -3.68 -19.64 7.22
CA HIS A 569 -3.78 -21.00 7.77
C HIS A 569 -5.17 -21.62 7.56
N LEU A 570 -6.21 -20.80 7.28
CA LEU A 570 -7.56 -21.29 6.91
C LEU A 570 -7.66 -21.73 5.44
N SER A 571 -6.70 -21.35 4.60
CA SER A 571 -6.65 -21.74 3.18
C SER A 571 -5.84 -23.04 3.00
N PRO A 572 -6.33 -24.01 2.20
CA PRO A 572 -5.51 -25.15 1.75
C PRO A 572 -4.41 -24.74 0.76
N SER A 573 -4.41 -23.49 0.29
CA SER A 573 -3.44 -22.93 -0.66
C SER A 573 -3.02 -21.49 -0.26
N PRO A 574 -2.16 -21.32 0.77
CA PRO A 574 -1.78 -20.01 1.32
C PRO A 574 -1.18 -19.00 0.32
N SER A 575 -0.72 -19.46 -0.85
CA SER A 575 -0.15 -18.62 -1.92
C SER A 575 -1.17 -18.15 -2.97
N GLU A 576 -2.42 -18.60 -2.89
CA GLU A 576 -3.55 -18.14 -3.71
C GLU A 576 -4.58 -17.33 -2.89
N ASP A 577 -4.53 -17.41 -1.56
CA ASP A 577 -5.41 -16.70 -0.61
C ASP A 577 -5.34 -15.17 -0.74
N MET A 578 -6.49 -14.51 -0.55
CA MET A 578 -6.77 -13.09 -0.72
C MET A 578 -7.50 -12.47 0.49
N ASP A 579 -7.63 -13.21 1.60
CA ASP A 579 -8.39 -12.78 2.79
C ASP A 579 -7.75 -11.61 3.56
N ASP A 580 -6.48 -11.29 3.29
CA ASP A 580 -5.81 -10.11 3.83
C ASP A 580 -6.54 -8.80 3.46
N ARG A 581 -7.34 -8.80 2.39
CA ARG A 581 -8.27 -7.72 2.02
C ARG A 581 -9.19 -7.29 3.16
N TRP A 582 -9.81 -8.25 3.84
CA TRP A 582 -10.96 -8.03 4.72
C TRP A 582 -10.71 -8.45 6.18
N SER A 583 -9.79 -9.40 6.43
CA SER A 583 -9.40 -9.81 7.79
C SER A 583 -8.54 -8.79 8.54
N SER A 584 -7.89 -7.87 7.82
CA SER A 584 -6.94 -6.87 8.36
C SER A 584 -7.59 -5.65 9.03
N THR A 585 -8.82 -5.77 9.56
CA THR A 585 -9.62 -4.63 10.10
C THR A 585 -8.89 -3.83 11.18
N HIS A 586 -8.11 -4.50 12.04
CA HIS A 586 -7.35 -3.88 13.13
C HIS A 586 -6.40 -2.75 12.68
N LEU A 587 -5.89 -2.77 11.43
CA LEU A 587 -5.03 -1.71 10.89
C LEU A 587 -5.80 -0.41 10.57
N ALA A 588 -7.12 -0.49 10.38
CA ALA A 588 -7.99 0.67 10.22
C ALA A 588 -8.33 1.36 11.55
N SER A 589 -8.04 0.71 12.69
CA SER A 589 -8.35 1.25 14.02
C SER A 589 -7.65 2.58 14.29
N SER A 590 -8.34 3.49 15.00
CA SER A 590 -7.83 4.84 15.28
C SER A 590 -6.51 4.84 16.06
N SER A 591 -6.23 3.83 16.91
CA SER A 591 -4.93 3.71 17.56
C SER A 591 -3.83 3.36 16.56
N CYS A 592 -4.06 2.37 15.68
CA CYS A 592 -3.08 1.96 14.66
C CYS A 592 -2.82 3.07 13.63
N LEU A 593 -3.87 3.74 13.13
CA LEU A 593 -3.74 4.91 12.23
C LEU A 593 -2.93 6.06 12.84
N ARG A 594 -2.99 6.28 14.17
CA ARG A 594 -2.15 7.27 14.88
C ARG A 594 -0.69 6.83 15.00
N ARG A 595 -0.39 5.53 15.02
CA ARG A 595 0.98 4.97 14.99
C ARG A 595 1.59 5.00 13.58
N ILE A 596 0.78 4.70 12.57
CA ILE A 596 1.15 4.75 11.14
C ILE A 596 1.38 6.20 10.69
N PHE A 597 0.51 7.13 11.13
CA PHE A 597 0.64 8.56 10.88
C PHE A 597 0.56 9.35 12.19
N PRO A 598 1.69 9.59 12.90
CA PRO A 598 1.71 10.48 14.05
C PRO A 598 1.34 11.93 13.69
N PRO A 599 0.55 12.64 14.52
CA PRO A 599 0.12 14.02 14.21
C PRO A 599 1.25 15.04 14.15
N GLU A 600 2.42 14.73 14.73
CA GLU A 600 3.61 15.58 14.71
C GLU A 600 4.22 15.76 13.30
N LEU A 601 4.02 14.79 12.39
CA LEU A 601 4.63 14.75 11.06
C LEU A 601 4.34 16.02 10.23
N ALA A 602 3.11 16.52 10.28
CA ALA A 602 2.69 17.70 9.53
C ALA A 602 3.43 18.98 9.97
N ASN A 603 3.78 19.07 11.26
CA ASN A 603 4.40 20.24 11.87
C ASN A 603 5.93 20.23 11.79
N THR A 604 6.57 19.06 11.66
CA THR A 604 8.03 18.99 11.51
C THR A 604 8.52 19.67 10.23
N LYS A 605 9.26 20.77 10.39
CA LYS A 605 10.02 21.42 9.31
C LYS A 605 11.40 20.76 9.22
N LEU A 606 11.72 20.19 8.05
CA LEU A 606 13.02 19.59 7.80
C LEU A 606 14.13 20.66 7.78
N ILE A 607 15.00 20.66 8.80
CA ILE A 607 16.22 21.46 8.84
C ILE A 607 17.38 20.55 8.39
N THR A 608 17.63 20.52 7.08
CA THR A 608 18.59 19.58 6.47
C THR A 608 20.04 19.79 6.89
N ALA A 609 20.44 21.04 7.16
CA ALA A 609 21.77 21.38 7.67
C ALA A 609 21.73 22.65 8.53
N ASP A 610 22.66 22.72 9.48
CA ASP A 610 22.96 23.88 10.32
C ASP A 610 24.37 24.40 9.99
N SER A 611 24.64 25.70 10.16
CA SER A 611 25.91 26.31 9.72
C SER A 611 26.89 26.51 10.87
N LEU A 612 27.59 25.46 11.27
CA LEU A 612 28.58 25.51 12.34
C LEU A 612 29.93 26.05 11.82
N ALA A 613 30.31 27.24 12.27
CA ALA A 613 31.56 27.92 11.89
C ALA A 613 31.80 28.06 10.36
N GLY A 614 30.72 28.16 9.58
CA GLY A 614 30.76 28.27 8.12
C GLY A 614 30.74 26.92 7.37
N THR A 615 30.88 25.80 8.08
CA THR A 615 30.67 24.46 7.54
C THR A 615 29.20 24.08 7.67
N LEU A 616 28.60 23.53 6.60
CA LEU A 616 27.26 22.94 6.68
C LEU A 616 27.36 21.56 7.35
N VAL A 617 26.74 21.44 8.52
CA VAL A 617 26.66 20.19 9.29
C VAL A 617 25.22 19.71 9.24
N GLY A 618 24.99 18.54 8.65
CA GLY A 618 23.69 17.87 8.73
C GLY A 618 23.36 17.51 10.17
N ARG A 619 22.11 17.71 10.60
CA ARG A 619 21.67 17.24 11.92
C ARG A 619 21.67 15.71 11.96
N GLU A 620 21.84 15.15 13.15
CA GLU A 620 21.70 13.71 13.37
C GLU A 620 20.30 13.26 12.96
N ARG A 621 20.21 12.12 12.28
CA ARG A 621 18.95 11.57 11.78
C ARG A 621 18.26 10.79 12.89
N GLU A 622 17.21 11.36 13.46
CA GLU A 622 16.32 10.62 14.35
C GLU A 622 15.45 9.65 13.55
N TYR A 623 15.47 8.39 13.95
CA TYR A 623 14.58 7.34 13.45
C TYR A 623 13.61 6.91 14.55
N THR A 624 12.44 6.37 14.20
CA THR A 624 11.60 5.63 15.15
C THR A 624 12.14 4.22 15.36
N SER A 625 11.40 3.38 16.11
CA SER A 625 11.61 1.93 16.05
C SER A 625 11.51 1.46 14.60
N ALA A 626 12.46 0.65 14.14
CA ALA A 626 12.39 -0.01 12.84
C ALA A 626 11.37 -1.16 12.79
N PHE A 627 11.11 -1.78 13.94
CA PHE A 627 9.95 -2.65 14.12
C PHE A 627 8.73 -1.74 14.31
N GLY A 628 7.93 -1.63 13.25
CA GLY A 628 6.78 -0.72 13.16
C GLY A 628 5.51 -1.25 13.82
N PRO A 629 4.38 -0.54 13.69
CA PRO A 629 3.11 -0.91 14.31
C PRO A 629 2.36 -2.05 13.58
N VAL A 630 2.83 -2.48 12.40
CA VAL A 630 2.19 -3.52 11.59
C VAL A 630 2.86 -4.88 11.87
N LYS A 631 2.05 -5.86 12.27
CA LYS A 631 2.47 -7.23 12.58
C LYS A 631 1.87 -8.16 11.53
N ASP A 632 2.69 -8.60 10.57
CA ASP A 632 2.30 -9.54 9.50
C ASP A 632 3.46 -10.53 9.28
N TRP A 633 3.19 -11.83 9.38
CA TRP A 633 4.09 -12.99 9.25
C TRP A 633 3.28 -14.29 9.34
N SER A 634 3.77 -15.43 8.84
CA SER A 634 2.98 -16.68 8.82
C SER A 634 2.60 -17.21 10.22
N TYR A 635 1.43 -17.84 10.34
CA TYR A 635 0.95 -18.41 11.61
C TYR A 635 1.99 -19.35 12.26
N GLY A 636 2.17 -19.24 13.58
CA GLY A 636 3.11 -20.08 14.34
C GLY A 636 4.61 -19.75 14.20
N VAL A 637 5.01 -18.77 13.37
CA VAL A 637 6.43 -18.35 13.21
C VAL A 637 7.02 -17.73 14.48
N VAL A 638 6.20 -17.08 15.30
CA VAL A 638 6.57 -16.46 16.59
C VAL A 638 5.57 -16.88 17.67
N ASP A 639 6.08 -17.31 18.82
CA ASP A 639 5.24 -17.67 19.97
C ASP A 639 4.60 -16.41 20.60
N PRO A 640 3.32 -16.44 21.06
CA PRO A 640 2.63 -15.23 21.56
C PRO A 640 3.30 -14.47 22.72
N LEU A 641 4.18 -15.15 23.47
CA LEU A 641 4.93 -14.63 24.62
C LEU A 641 6.42 -14.34 24.32
N ASP A 642 6.90 -14.53 23.09
CA ASP A 642 8.29 -14.26 22.72
C ASP A 642 8.56 -12.76 22.49
N GLY A 643 8.78 -12.04 23.60
CA GLY A 643 9.19 -10.65 23.58
C GLY A 643 10.68 -10.41 23.27
N GLY A 644 11.44 -11.41 22.78
CA GLY A 644 12.87 -11.26 22.48
C GLY A 644 13.14 -10.36 21.27
N LEU A 645 12.30 -10.48 20.24
CA LEU A 645 12.58 -10.02 18.86
C LEU A 645 12.86 -8.51 18.70
N CYS A 646 12.23 -7.63 19.50
CA CYS A 646 12.26 -6.19 19.26
C CYS A 646 12.47 -5.35 20.54
N GLY A 647 13.71 -4.94 20.84
CA GLY A 647 13.95 -3.89 21.85
C GLY A 647 15.33 -3.88 22.50
N GLY A 648 16.34 -3.31 21.83
CA GLY A 648 17.70 -3.15 22.39
C GLY A 648 17.80 -2.33 23.70
N ASP A 649 16.76 -1.56 24.04
CA ASP A 649 16.67 -0.73 25.25
C ASP A 649 15.89 -1.39 26.41
N GLY A 650 15.41 -2.64 26.26
CA GLY A 650 14.64 -3.35 27.29
C GLY A 650 13.29 -2.71 27.65
N LYS A 651 12.77 -1.83 26.77
CA LYS A 651 11.49 -1.12 26.90
C LYS A 651 10.52 -1.38 25.75
N GLY A 652 11.05 -1.70 24.56
CA GLY A 652 10.26 -2.42 23.57
C GLY A 652 9.96 -3.82 24.11
N ARG A 653 8.69 -4.20 24.07
CA ARG A 653 8.24 -5.57 24.26
C ARG A 653 7.38 -5.87 23.04
N ALA A 654 7.96 -6.35 21.94
CA ALA A 654 7.13 -6.90 20.86
C ALA A 654 6.58 -8.25 21.32
N MET A 655 5.51 -8.20 22.10
CA MET A 655 4.63 -9.33 22.28
C MET A 655 3.67 -9.38 21.08
N LEU A 656 2.93 -10.49 20.92
CA LEU A 656 1.89 -10.59 19.89
C LEU A 656 0.95 -9.38 19.93
N TRP A 657 0.51 -9.01 21.13
CA TRP A 657 -0.31 -7.82 21.40
C TRP A 657 0.38 -6.86 22.37
N ASP A 658 0.36 -5.59 22.03
CA ASP A 658 0.85 -4.49 22.86
C ASP A 658 -0.32 -3.75 23.55
N LYS A 659 0.02 -2.85 24.47
CA LYS A 659 -0.96 -1.95 25.12
C LYS A 659 -1.72 -1.07 24.13
N GLU A 660 -1.07 -0.69 23.05
CA GLU A 660 -1.60 0.19 22.00
C GLU A 660 -2.51 -0.59 21.03
N ASP A 661 -2.23 -1.89 20.82
CA ASP A 661 -3.10 -2.80 20.06
C ASP A 661 -4.42 -3.00 20.85
N LEU A 662 -4.31 -3.18 22.17
CA LEU A 662 -5.43 -3.22 23.11
C LEU A 662 -6.23 -1.91 23.21
N GLU A 663 -5.85 -0.80 22.59
CA GLU A 663 -6.70 0.40 22.50
C GLU A 663 -7.76 0.28 21.38
N GLY A 664 -7.57 -0.63 20.42
CA GLY A 664 -8.53 -0.89 19.34
C GLY A 664 -9.57 -1.98 19.65
N VAL A 665 -9.48 -2.63 20.81
CA VAL A 665 -10.34 -3.78 21.20
C VAL A 665 -11.64 -3.29 21.84
N VAL A 666 -12.77 -3.85 21.39
CA VAL A 666 -14.15 -3.47 21.77
C VAL A 666 -14.37 -3.49 23.29
N ASP A 667 -14.27 -4.66 23.91
CA ASP A 667 -14.30 -4.80 25.38
C ASP A 667 -13.27 -5.84 25.83
N LYS A 668 -12.51 -5.47 26.87
CA LYS A 668 -11.45 -6.28 27.48
C LYS A 668 -12.02 -7.31 28.45
N ASP A 669 -13.17 -7.04 29.05
CA ASP A 669 -13.84 -7.99 29.93
C ASP A 669 -14.66 -9.03 29.14
N LEU A 670 -15.17 -8.69 27.95
CA LEU A 670 -15.72 -9.65 26.97
C LEU A 670 -14.66 -10.66 26.54
N VAL A 671 -13.47 -10.19 26.13
CA VAL A 671 -12.36 -11.09 25.76
C VAL A 671 -11.97 -12.02 26.91
N ARG A 672 -11.95 -11.54 28.17
CA ARG A 672 -11.73 -12.40 29.35
C ARG A 672 -12.78 -13.49 29.49
N ARG A 673 -14.05 -13.17 29.25
CA ARG A 673 -15.17 -14.13 29.29
C ARG A 673 -15.07 -15.16 28.18
N ILE A 674 -14.62 -14.77 26.98
CA ILE A 674 -14.35 -15.69 25.86
C ILE A 674 -13.19 -16.65 26.16
N PHE A 675 -12.06 -16.16 26.71
CA PHE A 675 -10.95 -17.02 27.19
C PHE A 675 -11.34 -17.96 28.35
N ALA A 676 -12.40 -17.64 29.09
CA ALA A 676 -12.92 -18.50 30.14
C ALA A 676 -13.85 -19.61 29.60
N GLY A 677 -14.82 -19.25 28.74
CA GLY A 677 -15.85 -20.17 28.23
C GLY A 677 -15.42 -21.04 27.05
N CYS A 678 -14.62 -20.54 26.11
CA CYS A 678 -14.26 -21.28 24.88
C CYS A 678 -13.11 -22.30 25.12
N ARG A 679 -13.33 -23.28 26.01
CA ARG A 679 -12.37 -24.35 26.34
C ARG A 679 -12.81 -25.67 25.75
N LEU A 680 -11.85 -26.48 25.29
CA LEU A 680 -12.11 -27.83 24.74
C LEU A 680 -12.30 -28.90 25.83
N GLY A 681 -12.17 -28.54 27.12
CA GLY A 681 -12.80 -29.31 28.20
C GLY A 681 -12.10 -30.63 28.54
N GLY A 682 -10.79 -30.74 28.32
CA GLY A 682 -9.97 -31.82 28.86
C GLY A 682 -10.13 -33.19 28.17
N ILE A 683 -10.79 -33.28 27.02
CA ILE A 683 -10.88 -34.51 26.23
C ILE A 683 -9.49 -34.88 25.65
N ASP A 684 -8.79 -33.91 25.04
CA ASP A 684 -7.49 -34.14 24.37
C ASP A 684 -6.31 -33.26 24.89
N GLY A 685 -6.54 -32.40 25.89
CA GLY A 685 -5.48 -31.62 26.55
C GLY A 685 -4.94 -30.39 25.78
N ASP A 686 -5.47 -30.11 24.59
CA ASP A 686 -4.95 -29.11 23.64
C ASP A 686 -5.24 -27.63 23.95
N ASP A 687 -5.92 -27.30 25.06
CA ASP A 687 -6.13 -25.90 25.48
C ASP A 687 -4.82 -25.15 25.83
N ALA A 688 -3.66 -25.80 25.74
CA ALA A 688 -2.35 -25.21 26.02
C ALA A 688 -1.96 -24.02 25.13
N GLU A 689 -2.22 -24.05 23.81
CA GLU A 689 -1.96 -22.87 22.97
C GLU A 689 -2.96 -21.74 23.30
N TRP A 690 -4.22 -22.08 23.55
CA TRP A 690 -5.27 -21.13 23.95
C TRP A 690 -4.95 -20.41 25.27
N ASP A 691 -4.46 -21.15 26.27
CA ASP A 691 -4.00 -20.59 27.55
C ASP A 691 -2.72 -19.74 27.41
N VAL A 692 -1.88 -19.99 26.39
CA VAL A 692 -0.77 -19.09 26.03
C VAL A 692 -1.26 -17.78 25.41
N PHE A 693 -2.29 -17.80 24.54
CA PHE A 693 -2.94 -16.57 24.06
C PHE A 693 -3.60 -15.79 25.20
N ALA A 694 -4.33 -16.46 26.10
CA ALA A 694 -4.93 -15.82 27.29
C ALA A 694 -3.87 -15.13 28.18
N LEU A 695 -2.71 -15.76 28.33
CA LEU A 695 -1.56 -15.18 29.04
C LEU A 695 -0.92 -14.01 28.29
N ALA A 696 -0.86 -14.03 26.96
CA ALA A 696 -0.35 -12.90 26.16
C ALA A 696 -1.27 -11.67 26.28
N PHE A 697 -2.59 -11.87 26.21
CA PHE A 697 -3.60 -10.81 26.42
C PHE A 697 -3.48 -10.18 27.82
N GLU A 698 -3.47 -10.98 28.88
CA GLU A 698 -3.29 -10.48 30.25
C GLU A 698 -1.89 -9.87 30.48
N ALA A 699 -0.86 -10.33 29.78
CA ALA A 699 0.50 -9.77 29.91
C ALA A 699 0.59 -8.36 29.33
N ALA A 700 -0.05 -8.14 28.18
CA ALA A 700 -0.16 -6.86 27.52
C ALA A 700 -0.91 -5.83 28.40
N ILE A 701 -2.02 -6.24 29.03
CA ILE A 701 -2.71 -5.40 30.04
C ILE A 701 -1.81 -5.18 31.26
N ASN A 702 -1.44 -6.26 31.95
CA ASN A 702 -0.71 -6.25 33.23
C ASN A 702 -0.06 -7.61 33.54
N LEU A 703 1.27 -7.71 33.39
CA LEU A 703 2.08 -8.88 33.79
C LEU A 703 1.77 -9.46 35.19
N LYS A 704 1.32 -8.67 36.18
CA LYS A 704 0.93 -9.21 37.50
C LYS A 704 -0.38 -10.01 37.44
N GLY A 705 -1.30 -9.65 36.54
CA GLY A 705 -2.50 -10.41 36.22
C GLY A 705 -2.15 -11.73 35.54
N ALA A 706 -1.37 -11.67 34.45
CA ALA A 706 -0.86 -12.86 33.75
C ALA A 706 -0.15 -13.86 34.68
N LEU A 707 0.72 -13.38 35.60
CA LEU A 707 1.39 -14.26 36.57
C LEU A 707 0.44 -14.87 37.61
N LYS A 708 -0.73 -14.25 37.90
CA LYS A 708 -1.78 -14.87 38.71
C LYS A 708 -2.54 -15.92 37.90
N LEU A 709 -2.94 -15.59 36.66
CA LEU A 709 -3.64 -16.49 35.73
C LEU A 709 -2.83 -17.76 35.43
N SER A 710 -1.54 -17.59 35.14
CA SER A 710 -0.58 -18.68 34.88
C SER A 710 -0.43 -19.60 36.09
N ARG A 711 -0.51 -19.07 37.32
CA ARG A 711 -0.49 -19.88 38.54
C ARG A 711 -1.78 -20.66 38.77
N SER A 712 -2.94 -20.15 38.33
CA SER A 712 -4.17 -20.97 38.31
C SER A 712 -4.06 -22.10 37.28
N PHE A 713 -3.59 -21.83 36.06
CA PHE A 713 -3.41 -22.87 35.03
C PHE A 713 -2.41 -23.95 35.50
N LEU A 714 -1.25 -23.53 36.04
CA LEU A 714 -0.27 -24.45 36.65
C LEU A 714 -0.80 -25.17 37.90
N SER A 715 -1.84 -24.66 38.58
CA SER A 715 -2.44 -25.39 39.71
C SER A 715 -3.26 -26.59 39.25
N THR A 716 -3.87 -26.48 38.06
CA THR A 716 -4.68 -27.50 37.38
C THR A 716 -3.81 -28.45 36.55
N ALA A 717 -3.00 -27.92 35.63
CA ALA A 717 -2.23 -28.65 34.62
C ALA A 717 -0.72 -28.72 34.97
N ARG A 718 -0.39 -29.26 36.16
CA ARG A 718 0.98 -29.29 36.71
C ARG A 718 2.03 -29.98 35.84
N GLU A 719 1.61 -30.91 34.99
CA GLU A 719 2.52 -31.75 34.18
C GLU A 719 2.77 -31.18 32.78
N SER A 720 2.04 -30.13 32.38
CA SER A 720 2.11 -29.55 31.04
C SER A 720 3.32 -28.62 30.88
N LEU A 721 4.26 -29.01 30.01
CA LEU A 721 5.53 -28.30 29.81
C LEU A 721 5.36 -26.92 29.16
N SER A 722 4.38 -26.75 28.28
CA SER A 722 4.03 -25.47 27.63
C SER A 722 3.60 -24.41 28.65
N HIS A 723 2.77 -24.78 29.62
CA HIS A 723 2.35 -23.90 30.72
C HIS A 723 3.51 -23.43 31.60
N TRP A 724 4.49 -24.31 31.86
CA TRP A 724 5.71 -23.95 32.58
C TRP A 724 6.62 -23.02 31.76
N GLY A 725 6.75 -23.26 30.46
CA GLY A 725 7.46 -22.37 29.53
C GLY A 725 6.84 -20.98 29.50
N ALA A 726 5.51 -20.89 29.35
CA ALA A 726 4.75 -19.65 29.44
C ALA A 726 5.00 -18.91 30.78
N HIS A 727 5.02 -19.61 31.91
CA HIS A 727 5.33 -19.00 33.21
C HIS A 727 6.75 -18.42 33.27
N ALA A 728 7.74 -19.16 32.76
CA ALA A 728 9.13 -18.70 32.72
C ALA A 728 9.34 -17.52 31.76
N ARG A 729 8.66 -17.51 30.60
CA ARG A 729 8.61 -16.38 29.66
C ARG A 729 7.98 -15.13 30.30
N LEU A 730 6.94 -15.27 31.13
CA LEU A 730 6.34 -14.15 31.86
C LEU A 730 7.28 -13.55 32.93
N GLU A 731 8.06 -14.36 33.65
CA GLU A 731 9.08 -13.84 34.57
C GLU A 731 10.33 -13.29 33.82
N ARG A 732 10.65 -13.80 32.61
CA ARG A 732 11.60 -13.14 31.67
C ARG A 732 11.12 -11.73 31.31
N LEU A 733 9.87 -11.57 30.83
CA LEU A 733 9.25 -10.28 30.46
C LEU A 733 9.14 -9.27 31.62
N ARG A 734 9.19 -9.76 32.86
CA ARG A 734 9.24 -8.97 34.10
C ARG A 734 10.66 -8.55 34.51
N ASN A 735 11.67 -8.88 33.70
CA ASN A 735 13.10 -8.71 33.98
C ASN A 735 13.55 -9.45 35.25
N ARG A 736 13.07 -10.69 35.46
CA ARG A 736 13.45 -11.57 36.59
C ARG A 736 14.04 -12.91 36.14
N PRO A 737 15.21 -12.90 35.46
CA PRO A 737 15.82 -14.13 34.93
C PRO A 737 16.22 -15.13 36.02
N ASP A 738 16.50 -14.68 37.25
CA ASP A 738 16.85 -15.59 38.35
C ASP A 738 15.64 -16.37 38.90
N ASP A 739 14.42 -15.84 38.77
CA ASP A 739 13.20 -16.58 39.09
C ASP A 739 12.83 -17.54 37.94
N ALA A 740 12.95 -17.10 36.68
CA ALA A 740 12.78 -17.97 35.50
C ALA A 740 13.79 -19.14 35.47
N ARG A 741 15.08 -18.91 35.82
CA ARG A 741 16.09 -19.98 35.93
C ARG A 741 15.66 -21.09 36.90
N LYS A 742 15.05 -20.73 38.04
CA LYS A 742 14.54 -21.72 39.01
C LYS A 742 13.44 -22.57 38.38
N VAL A 743 12.52 -21.96 37.62
CA VAL A 743 11.45 -22.68 36.91
C VAL A 743 12.05 -23.70 35.94
N TYR A 744 12.93 -23.27 35.01
CA TYR A 744 13.59 -24.19 34.08
C TYR A 744 14.34 -25.32 34.81
N GLN A 745 15.09 -25.00 35.87
CA GLN A 745 15.79 -26.01 36.68
C GLN A 745 14.83 -26.99 37.35
N THR A 746 13.73 -26.54 37.95
CA THR A 746 12.74 -27.44 38.57
C THR A 746 12.07 -28.36 37.56
N VAL A 747 11.69 -27.83 36.39
CA VAL A 747 10.94 -28.60 35.38
C VAL A 747 11.85 -29.60 34.66
N LEU A 748 13.04 -29.17 34.23
CA LEU A 748 13.95 -29.98 33.42
C LEU A 748 14.84 -30.94 34.24
N LEU A 749 15.21 -30.59 35.48
CA LEU A 749 16.15 -31.39 36.28
C LEU A 749 15.46 -32.27 37.34
N ALA A 750 14.26 -31.92 37.84
CA ALA A 750 13.52 -32.82 38.74
C ALA A 750 12.77 -33.91 37.96
N SER A 751 12.38 -33.63 36.71
CA SER A 751 11.81 -34.61 35.79
C SER A 751 12.91 -35.45 35.16
N ALA A 752 13.36 -36.53 35.82
CA ALA A 752 14.49 -37.38 35.41
C ALA A 752 14.24 -38.24 34.14
N THR A 753 13.41 -37.76 33.22
CA THR A 753 13.05 -38.33 31.89
C THR A 753 12.86 -37.20 30.85
N SER A 754 13.44 -36.02 31.07
CA SER A 754 13.12 -34.78 30.34
C SER A 754 13.69 -34.67 28.92
N SER A 755 14.72 -35.44 28.55
CA SER A 755 15.35 -35.42 27.21
C SER A 755 14.51 -36.05 26.10
N SER A 756 13.40 -36.72 26.44
CA SER A 756 12.53 -37.45 25.50
C SER A 756 11.03 -37.15 25.67
N ARG A 757 10.67 -36.00 26.28
CA ARG A 757 9.27 -35.54 26.35
C ARG A 757 9.02 -34.45 25.31
N PRO A 758 7.87 -34.46 24.62
CA PRO A 758 7.52 -33.40 23.70
C PRO A 758 7.41 -32.05 24.42
N GLY A 759 7.86 -30.98 23.76
CA GLY A 759 7.97 -29.62 24.26
C GLY A 759 9.21 -29.34 25.14
N ALA A 760 9.98 -30.34 25.56
CA ALA A 760 11.17 -30.12 26.39
C ALA A 760 12.30 -29.40 25.64
N SER A 761 12.42 -29.65 24.33
CA SER A 761 13.36 -29.00 23.41
C SER A 761 13.21 -27.46 23.40
N LEU A 762 11.97 -26.96 23.38
CA LEU A 762 11.62 -25.54 23.45
C LEU A 762 12.04 -24.91 24.79
N LEU A 763 11.86 -25.62 25.91
CA LEU A 763 12.30 -25.16 27.23
C LEU A 763 13.83 -25.08 27.36
N TRP A 764 14.56 -26.01 26.73
CA TRP A 764 16.02 -25.95 26.66
C TRP A 764 16.50 -24.76 25.82
N TRP A 765 15.82 -24.47 24.69
CA TRP A 765 16.07 -23.25 23.91
C TRP A 765 15.83 -21.98 24.75
N ASP A 766 14.64 -21.83 25.32
CA ASP A 766 14.24 -20.67 26.11
C ASP A 766 15.21 -20.35 27.25
N TRP A 767 15.79 -21.38 27.89
CA TRP A 767 16.78 -21.21 28.95
C TRP A 767 18.16 -20.83 28.38
N ALA A 768 18.63 -21.52 27.35
CA ALA A 768 19.94 -21.24 26.74
C ALA A 768 20.00 -19.81 26.15
N GLU A 769 18.94 -19.40 25.46
CA GLU A 769 18.74 -18.05 24.93
C GLU A 769 18.72 -17.00 26.06
N MET A 770 18.01 -17.26 27.16
CA MET A 770 17.96 -16.34 28.29
C MET A 770 19.35 -16.07 28.89
N GLU A 771 20.16 -17.10 29.15
CA GLU A 771 21.53 -16.88 29.67
C GLU A 771 22.43 -16.17 28.64
N TRP A 772 22.23 -16.46 27.35
CA TRP A 772 22.97 -15.84 26.26
C TRP A 772 22.67 -14.34 26.11
N LEU A 773 21.39 -13.94 26.14
CA LEU A 773 20.96 -12.53 26.08
C LEU A 773 21.36 -11.72 27.32
N ILE A 774 21.57 -12.38 28.47
CA ILE A 774 22.16 -11.77 29.69
C ILE A 774 23.69 -11.60 29.54
N GLY A 775 24.31 -12.15 28.50
CA GLY A 775 25.76 -12.12 28.25
C GLY A 775 26.54 -13.24 28.93
N LYS A 776 25.88 -14.23 29.55
CA LYS A 776 26.53 -15.36 30.25
C LYS A 776 26.77 -16.52 29.28
N THR A 777 27.65 -16.31 28.30
CA THR A 777 27.97 -17.29 27.25
C THR A 777 28.38 -18.67 27.80
N GLU A 778 29.20 -18.72 28.85
CA GLU A 778 29.60 -19.97 29.51
C GLU A 778 28.40 -20.73 30.10
N ALA A 779 27.46 -20.00 30.73
CA ALA A 779 26.25 -20.59 31.28
C ALA A 779 25.35 -21.14 30.17
N ALA A 780 25.15 -20.38 29.09
CA ALA A 780 24.40 -20.82 27.91
C ALA A 780 24.98 -22.10 27.29
N ILE A 781 26.31 -22.16 27.07
CA ILE A 781 27.00 -23.38 26.60
C ILE A 781 26.75 -24.55 27.56
N SER A 782 26.80 -24.32 28.88
CA SER A 782 26.52 -25.36 29.87
C SER A 782 25.08 -25.88 29.85
N VAL A 783 24.11 -25.04 29.46
CA VAL A 783 22.70 -25.44 29.28
C VAL A 783 22.52 -26.24 28.00
N VAL A 784 23.12 -25.80 26.88
CA VAL A 784 23.08 -26.54 25.60
C VAL A 784 23.73 -27.92 25.71
N LEU A 785 24.83 -28.08 26.46
CA LEU A 785 25.45 -29.40 26.65
C LEU A 785 24.62 -30.31 27.58
N LYS A 786 23.92 -29.75 28.57
CA LYS A 786 23.00 -30.49 29.45
C LYS A 786 21.75 -31.00 28.73
N SER A 787 21.24 -30.30 27.72
CA SER A 787 20.07 -30.74 26.97
C SER A 787 20.28 -32.07 26.21
N VAL A 788 21.55 -32.48 26.04
CA VAL A 788 21.94 -33.78 25.45
C VAL A 788 22.84 -34.60 26.39
N GLU A 789 22.68 -34.41 27.70
CA GLU A 789 23.29 -35.24 28.75
C GLU A 789 24.83 -35.24 28.75
N VAL A 790 25.47 -34.20 28.20
CA VAL A 790 26.93 -34.02 28.16
C VAL A 790 27.41 -33.11 29.29
N GLU A 791 28.05 -33.67 30.30
CA GLU A 791 28.61 -32.89 31.41
C GLU A 791 30.03 -32.35 31.13
N GLY A 792 30.17 -31.01 31.16
CA GLY A 792 31.47 -30.31 31.16
C GLY A 792 31.84 -29.63 29.85
N MET A 793 32.64 -28.57 29.95
CA MET A 793 32.90 -27.60 28.86
C MET A 793 34.22 -27.82 28.09
N SER A 794 34.82 -29.02 28.16
CA SER A 794 36.05 -29.29 27.40
C SER A 794 35.78 -29.36 25.89
N GLY A 795 36.77 -29.05 25.05
CA GLY A 795 36.60 -29.08 23.58
C GLY A 795 36.12 -30.44 23.04
N VAL A 796 36.47 -31.54 23.70
CA VAL A 796 35.98 -32.89 23.35
C VAL A 796 34.50 -33.04 23.68
N MET A 797 34.05 -32.51 24.82
CA MET A 797 32.63 -32.54 25.20
C MET A 797 31.78 -31.60 24.34
N ILE A 798 32.32 -30.44 23.93
CA ILE A 798 31.67 -29.56 22.94
C ILE A 798 31.48 -30.29 21.60
N LEU A 799 32.50 -31.02 21.11
CA LEU A 799 32.39 -31.82 19.89
C LEU A 799 31.43 -33.00 20.03
N ARG A 800 31.34 -33.62 21.22
CA ARG A 800 30.34 -34.66 21.52
C ARG A 800 28.92 -34.08 21.49
N GLY A 801 28.70 -32.93 22.11
CA GLY A 801 27.42 -32.22 22.11
C GLY A 801 26.97 -31.81 20.69
N LYS A 802 27.87 -31.28 19.85
CA LYS A 802 27.56 -30.95 18.44
C LYS A 802 27.03 -32.15 17.66
N ARG A 803 27.69 -33.31 17.77
CA ARG A 803 27.24 -34.56 17.11
C ARG A 803 25.91 -35.09 17.65
N ALA A 804 25.70 -35.05 18.97
CA ALA A 804 24.47 -35.55 19.57
C ALA A 804 23.26 -34.63 19.30
N LEU A 805 23.48 -33.31 19.15
CA LEU A 805 22.49 -32.39 18.62
C LEU A 805 22.18 -32.66 17.14
N GLU A 806 23.20 -32.92 16.30
CA GLU A 806 23.02 -33.31 14.89
C GLU A 806 22.25 -34.63 14.74
N GLU A 807 22.43 -35.56 15.67
CA GLU A 807 21.63 -36.79 15.78
C GLU A 807 20.17 -36.47 16.14
N LYS A 808 19.92 -35.63 17.15
CA LYS A 808 18.56 -35.17 17.52
C LYS A 808 17.86 -34.32 16.46
N MET A 809 18.58 -33.61 15.60
CA MET A 809 18.00 -32.90 14.44
C MET A 809 17.53 -33.84 13.31
N ARG A 810 17.97 -35.11 13.35
CA ARG A 810 17.61 -36.19 12.42
C ARG A 810 16.61 -37.18 13.02
N GLU A 811 16.53 -37.27 14.34
CA GLU A 811 15.49 -37.99 15.10
C GLU A 811 14.24 -37.10 15.29
N GLY A 812 13.45 -36.96 14.23
CA GLY A 812 12.15 -36.27 14.26
C GLY A 812 11.57 -36.13 12.86
N GLY A 813 10.26 -36.36 12.72
CA GLY A 813 9.56 -36.40 11.43
C GLY A 813 8.04 -36.55 11.49
N GLY A 814 7.41 -36.44 12.66
CA GLY A 814 5.96 -36.28 12.80
C GLY A 814 5.52 -34.82 12.68
N GLU A 815 4.30 -34.60 12.18
CA GLU A 815 3.63 -33.31 12.29
C GLU A 815 3.47 -32.96 13.78
N GLY A 816 3.82 -31.72 14.16
CA GLY A 816 3.96 -31.30 15.58
C GLY A 816 5.39 -31.38 16.14
N GLU A 817 6.17 -32.41 15.79
CA GLU A 817 7.61 -32.47 16.16
C GLU A 817 8.45 -31.37 15.48
N GLU A 818 7.88 -30.70 14.47
CA GLU A 818 8.50 -29.63 13.69
C GLU A 818 8.96 -28.44 14.53
N LYS A 819 8.13 -27.95 15.48
CA LYS A 819 8.50 -26.86 16.41
C LYS A 819 9.72 -27.25 17.26
N GLU A 820 9.81 -28.53 17.63
CA GLU A 820 10.88 -29.10 18.45
C GLU A 820 12.18 -29.30 17.66
N ARG A 821 12.06 -29.85 16.46
CA ARG A 821 13.17 -29.99 15.50
C ARG A 821 13.78 -28.61 15.22
N GLY A 822 12.94 -27.59 15.07
CA GLY A 822 13.36 -26.18 15.02
C GLY A 822 14.11 -25.71 16.26
N ALA A 823 13.66 -26.05 17.47
CA ALA A 823 14.37 -25.73 18.72
C ALA A 823 15.76 -26.41 18.80
N TRP A 824 15.88 -27.67 18.35
CA TRP A 824 17.18 -28.35 18.25
C TRP A 824 18.13 -27.66 17.24
N VAL A 825 17.61 -27.18 16.09
CA VAL A 825 18.41 -26.35 15.15
C VAL A 825 18.91 -25.08 15.83
N LYS A 826 18.04 -24.33 16.53
CA LYS A 826 18.41 -23.10 17.25
C LYS A 826 19.49 -23.36 18.31
N LEU A 827 19.36 -24.43 19.10
CA LEU A 827 20.37 -24.88 20.08
C LEU A 827 21.71 -25.23 19.42
N ARG A 828 21.69 -25.99 18.32
CA ARG A 828 22.89 -26.38 17.56
C ARG A 828 23.59 -25.17 16.93
N ALA A 829 22.84 -24.21 16.41
CA ALA A 829 23.37 -22.97 15.85
C ALA A 829 23.94 -22.04 16.95
N LEU A 830 23.31 -21.96 18.12
CA LEU A 830 23.80 -21.16 19.25
C LEU A 830 25.16 -21.67 19.74
N LEU A 831 25.35 -23.00 19.77
CA LEU A 831 26.63 -23.59 20.14
C LEU A 831 27.76 -23.23 19.15
N ASP A 832 27.51 -23.14 17.85
CA ASP A 832 28.50 -22.66 16.87
C ASP A 832 28.71 -21.15 16.92
N LEU A 833 27.65 -20.37 17.15
CA LEU A 833 27.71 -18.92 17.31
C LEU A 833 28.59 -18.52 18.49
N THR A 834 28.53 -19.27 19.61
CA THR A 834 29.33 -19.00 20.81
C THR A 834 30.70 -19.69 20.84
N THR A 835 30.94 -20.75 20.06
CA THR A 835 32.22 -21.51 20.10
C THR A 835 33.05 -21.42 18.82
N SER A 836 32.56 -20.78 17.75
CA SER A 836 33.25 -20.77 16.45
C SER A 836 33.06 -19.47 15.68
N SER A 837 31.94 -19.27 14.98
CA SER A 837 31.68 -18.04 14.21
C SER A 837 30.20 -17.90 13.85
N PRO A 838 29.72 -16.67 13.56
CA PRO A 838 28.36 -16.47 13.03
C PRO A 838 28.16 -17.12 11.66
N SER A 839 29.21 -17.28 10.85
CA SER A 839 29.13 -18.00 9.57
C SER A 839 28.94 -19.52 9.73
N ALA A 840 29.54 -20.13 10.77
CA ALA A 840 29.30 -21.54 11.08
C ALA A 840 27.85 -21.76 11.51
N ALA A 841 27.32 -20.90 12.39
CA ALA A 841 25.92 -20.96 12.83
C ALA A 841 24.93 -20.86 11.65
N LEU A 842 25.18 -19.98 10.66
CA LEU A 842 24.36 -19.88 9.45
C LEU A 842 24.38 -21.16 8.62
N SER A 843 25.56 -21.79 8.44
CA SER A 843 25.67 -23.03 7.66
C SER A 843 24.84 -24.20 8.22
N ILE A 844 24.52 -24.19 9.52
CA ILE A 844 23.58 -25.15 10.13
C ILE A 844 22.16 -24.91 9.59
N PHE A 845 21.68 -23.66 9.58
CA PHE A 845 20.38 -23.30 8.99
C PHE A 845 20.34 -23.61 7.48
N ASP A 846 21.39 -23.25 6.72
CA ASP A 846 21.46 -23.56 5.29
C ASP A 846 21.42 -25.07 5.02
N SER A 847 22.14 -25.88 5.81
CA SER A 847 22.14 -27.35 5.68
C SER A 847 20.79 -27.98 5.99
N PHE A 848 20.03 -27.41 6.94
CA PHE A 848 18.69 -27.88 7.28
C PHE A 848 17.69 -27.50 6.18
N SER A 849 17.79 -26.30 5.62
CA SER A 849 16.96 -25.83 4.49
C SER A 849 17.30 -26.49 3.15
N SER A 850 18.44 -27.18 3.05
CA SER A 850 18.91 -27.87 1.83
C SER A 850 18.86 -29.41 1.91
N GLY A 851 18.39 -29.97 3.03
CA GLY A 851 18.37 -31.42 3.27
C GLY A 851 17.21 -32.16 2.57
N PRO A 852 17.26 -33.52 2.51
CA PRO A 852 16.19 -34.34 1.93
C PRO A 852 14.89 -34.35 2.77
N ALA A 853 14.93 -33.80 3.97
CA ALA A 853 13.78 -33.55 4.85
C ALA A 853 13.78 -32.07 5.29
N ALA A 854 14.04 -31.18 4.33
CA ALA A 854 13.96 -29.73 4.48
C ALA A 854 12.51 -29.23 4.30
N PRO A 855 12.12 -28.15 4.99
CA PRO A 855 10.86 -27.47 4.72
C PRO A 855 10.92 -26.80 3.33
N ALA A 856 9.86 -26.91 2.53
CA ALA A 856 9.80 -26.22 1.24
C ALA A 856 9.81 -24.70 1.43
N ALA A 857 10.44 -23.97 0.50
CA ALA A 857 10.42 -22.50 0.51
C ALA A 857 8.97 -22.00 0.39
N GLY A 858 8.57 -21.05 1.25
CA GLY A 858 7.19 -20.60 1.39
C GLY A 858 6.37 -21.32 2.47
N THR A 859 6.93 -22.29 3.20
CA THR A 859 6.28 -22.91 4.37
C THR A 859 6.58 -22.15 5.66
N ALA A 860 5.64 -22.18 6.62
CA ALA A 860 5.79 -21.52 7.92
C ALA A 860 7.01 -22.00 8.72
N LEU A 861 7.43 -23.28 8.59
CA LEU A 861 8.65 -23.80 9.21
C LEU A 861 9.91 -23.15 8.60
N HIS A 862 9.97 -23.05 7.28
CA HIS A 862 11.08 -22.35 6.61
C HIS A 862 11.12 -20.87 7.02
N GLU A 863 9.96 -20.20 7.15
CA GLU A 863 9.88 -18.83 7.65
C GLU A 863 10.35 -18.71 9.12
N MET A 864 9.94 -19.64 9.99
CA MET A 864 10.41 -19.71 11.38
C MET A 864 11.93 -19.85 11.46
N LEU A 865 12.55 -20.67 10.60
CA LEU A 865 14.00 -20.87 10.59
C LEU A 865 14.76 -19.67 9.99
N THR A 866 14.25 -19.01 8.94
CA THR A 866 14.87 -17.77 8.44
C THR A 866 14.78 -16.66 9.48
N VAL A 867 13.60 -16.41 10.05
CA VAL A 867 13.39 -15.43 11.14
C VAL A 867 14.30 -15.75 12.33
N ALA A 868 14.39 -17.01 12.78
CA ALA A 868 15.28 -17.39 13.88
C ALA A 868 16.76 -17.14 13.55
N SER A 869 17.23 -17.49 12.34
CA SER A 869 18.62 -17.25 11.92
C SER A 869 18.97 -15.76 11.91
N LEU A 870 18.05 -14.91 11.44
CA LEU A 870 18.20 -13.46 11.43
C LEU A 870 18.14 -12.85 12.84
N THR A 871 17.24 -13.35 13.70
CA THR A 871 17.11 -12.95 15.11
C THR A 871 18.39 -13.23 15.87
N MET A 872 18.99 -14.40 15.69
CA MET A 872 20.26 -14.77 16.33
C MET A 872 21.42 -13.88 15.87
N LEU A 873 21.49 -13.54 14.57
CA LEU A 873 22.45 -12.54 14.08
C LEU A 873 22.17 -11.14 14.65
N TYR A 874 20.91 -10.71 14.68
CA TYR A 874 20.50 -9.40 15.18
C TYR A 874 20.90 -9.21 16.64
N HIS A 875 20.60 -10.19 17.52
CA HIS A 875 21.01 -10.14 18.91
C HIS A 875 22.53 -10.18 19.10
N HIS A 876 23.25 -10.97 18.30
CA HIS A 876 24.72 -10.99 18.31
C HIS A 876 25.32 -9.61 17.95
N ILE A 877 24.80 -8.95 16.92
CA ILE A 877 25.34 -7.70 16.37
C ILE A 877 24.88 -6.46 17.17
N TYR A 878 23.58 -6.35 17.50
CA TYR A 878 22.98 -5.13 18.04
C TYR A 878 22.75 -5.19 19.55
N THR A 879 22.21 -6.30 20.06
CA THR A 879 21.89 -6.46 21.50
C THR A 879 23.16 -6.68 22.33
N LEU A 880 23.97 -7.68 21.95
CA LEU A 880 25.23 -8.03 22.63
C LEU A 880 26.43 -7.21 22.15
N ARG A 881 26.32 -6.53 21.00
CA ARG A 881 27.35 -5.66 20.39
C ARG A 881 28.68 -6.38 20.09
N ASN A 882 28.61 -7.66 19.72
CA ASN A 882 29.80 -8.47 19.44
C ASN A 882 30.47 -8.10 18.09
N PRO A 883 31.81 -8.05 18.01
CA PRO A 883 32.53 -7.73 16.78
C PRO A 883 32.19 -8.70 15.64
N SER A 884 31.53 -8.20 14.60
CA SER A 884 31.15 -8.99 13.41
C SER A 884 30.86 -8.06 12.22
N PRO A 885 31.04 -8.52 10.96
CA PRO A 885 30.88 -7.66 9.79
C PRO A 885 29.40 -7.38 9.50
N PRO A 886 28.93 -6.11 9.51
CA PRO A 886 27.53 -5.77 9.27
C PRO A 886 27.06 -6.03 7.82
N GLY A 887 27.95 -6.47 6.93
CA GLY A 887 27.57 -7.01 5.63
C GLY A 887 26.84 -8.36 5.73
N LEU A 888 27.13 -9.18 6.75
CA LEU A 888 26.60 -10.54 6.87
C LEU A 888 25.07 -10.55 7.09
N LEU A 889 24.59 -9.78 8.08
CA LEU A 889 23.15 -9.61 8.30
C LEU A 889 22.47 -8.98 7.09
N ARG A 890 23.04 -7.91 6.51
CA ARG A 890 22.43 -7.21 5.36
C ARG A 890 22.25 -8.11 4.14
N HIS A 891 23.21 -8.99 3.84
CA HIS A 891 23.07 -9.95 2.74
C HIS A 891 21.92 -10.93 3.02
N ARG A 892 21.94 -11.57 4.19
CA ARG A 892 20.96 -12.60 4.56
C ARG A 892 19.55 -12.06 4.72
N VAL A 893 19.40 -10.83 5.20
CA VAL A 893 18.09 -10.13 5.26
C VAL A 893 17.57 -9.82 3.86
N HIS A 894 18.43 -9.44 2.90
CA HIS A 894 18.02 -9.20 1.52
C HIS A 894 17.47 -10.48 0.86
N GLU A 895 18.23 -11.58 0.94
CA GLU A 895 17.79 -12.92 0.51
C GLU A 895 16.43 -13.30 1.14
N SER A 896 16.27 -13.03 2.44
CA SER A 896 15.06 -13.41 3.17
C SER A 896 13.83 -12.55 2.84
N ILE A 897 14.01 -11.28 2.45
CA ILE A 897 12.93 -10.38 2.02
C ILE A 897 12.44 -10.72 0.61
N GLU A 898 13.33 -11.19 -0.27
CA GLU A 898 12.94 -11.64 -1.60
C GLU A 898 12.11 -12.94 -1.55
N LEU A 899 12.34 -13.78 -0.52
CA LEU A 899 11.54 -14.98 -0.24
C LEU A 899 10.25 -14.70 0.55
N TYR A 900 10.29 -13.83 1.55
CA TYR A 900 9.17 -13.52 2.47
C TYR A 900 8.89 -12.01 2.52
N PRO A 901 8.37 -11.40 1.43
CA PRO A 901 8.22 -9.95 1.34
C PRO A 901 7.18 -9.38 2.31
N ASN A 902 6.23 -10.19 2.78
CA ASN A 902 5.17 -9.74 3.69
C ASN A 902 5.62 -9.65 5.15
N ASN A 903 6.64 -10.44 5.55
CA ASN A 903 7.04 -10.55 6.96
C ASN A 903 7.63 -9.22 7.51
N THR A 904 6.95 -8.62 8.48
CA THR A 904 7.32 -7.30 9.03
C THR A 904 8.47 -7.35 10.04
N ILE A 905 8.80 -8.52 10.58
CA ILE A 905 9.98 -8.72 11.46
C ILE A 905 11.26 -8.64 10.61
N ILE A 906 11.28 -9.32 9.46
CA ILE A 906 12.40 -9.27 8.52
C ILE A 906 12.56 -7.85 7.96
N LEU A 907 11.44 -7.16 7.66
CA LEU A 907 11.45 -5.73 7.32
C LEU A 907 12.05 -4.85 8.45
N GLY A 908 11.69 -5.09 9.70
CA GLY A 908 12.24 -4.35 10.85
C GLY A 908 13.76 -4.55 11.00
N MET A 909 14.25 -5.78 10.79
CA MET A 909 15.69 -6.07 10.79
C MET A 909 16.42 -5.42 9.60
N PHE A 910 15.80 -5.35 8.42
CA PHE A 910 16.34 -4.60 7.26
C PHE A 910 16.47 -3.11 7.56
N LEU A 911 15.45 -2.52 8.21
CA LEU A 911 15.43 -1.12 8.56
C LEU A 911 16.49 -0.78 9.64
N GLU A 912 16.67 -1.57 10.72
CA GLU A 912 17.83 -1.39 11.63
C GLU A 912 19.18 -1.60 10.93
N ALA A 913 19.26 -2.46 9.90
CA ALA A 913 20.48 -2.72 9.16
C ALA A 913 20.89 -1.59 8.19
N GLU A 914 19.92 -0.82 7.68
CA GLU A 914 20.14 0.35 6.82
C GLU A 914 20.21 1.68 7.59
N LYS A 915 19.78 1.68 8.86
CA LYS A 915 19.81 2.83 9.78
C LYS A 915 21.19 3.49 9.84
N GLY A 916 21.23 4.81 9.66
CA GLY A 916 22.47 5.60 9.67
C GLY A 916 23.42 5.38 8.47
N GLN A 917 23.19 4.40 7.58
CA GLN A 917 24.06 4.17 6.42
C GLN A 917 23.82 5.18 5.28
N GLY A 918 22.71 5.92 5.30
CA GLY A 918 22.36 6.94 4.31
C GLY A 918 21.90 6.40 2.95
N VAL A 919 22.01 5.09 2.68
CA VAL A 919 21.66 4.42 1.42
C VAL A 919 20.14 4.21 1.28
N TRP A 920 19.37 5.28 1.46
CA TRP A 920 17.91 5.28 1.34
C TRP A 920 17.40 4.84 -0.05
N GLY A 921 18.28 4.78 -1.05
CA GLY A 921 18.03 4.16 -2.34
C GLY A 921 17.65 2.68 -2.27
N ARG A 922 18.17 1.91 -1.30
CA ARG A 922 17.79 0.48 -1.11
C ARG A 922 16.41 0.33 -0.51
N VAL A 923 16.09 1.12 0.52
CA VAL A 923 14.73 1.18 1.09
C VAL A 923 13.74 1.66 0.03
N ARG A 924 14.12 2.61 -0.85
CA ARG A 924 13.32 3.05 -2.01
C ARG A 924 13.24 2.05 -3.17
N ALA A 925 14.16 1.08 -3.27
CA ALA A 925 14.01 -0.06 -4.18
C ALA A 925 12.99 -1.05 -3.61
N LEU A 926 13.15 -1.47 -2.35
CA LEU A 926 12.23 -2.41 -1.68
C LEU A 926 10.79 -1.88 -1.55
N MET A 927 10.61 -0.61 -1.20
CA MET A 927 9.29 0.05 -1.23
C MET A 927 8.81 0.38 -2.65
N GLY A 928 9.56 0.02 -3.69
CA GLY A 928 9.14 0.15 -5.08
C GLY A 928 8.17 -0.96 -5.49
N GLU A 929 7.79 -0.93 -6.75
CA GLU A 929 7.26 -2.10 -7.45
C GLU A 929 8.21 -2.48 -8.58
N ASP A 930 8.69 -3.72 -8.55
CA ASP A 930 9.33 -4.34 -9.70
C ASP A 930 8.22 -4.78 -10.67
N VAL A 931 7.66 -3.83 -11.43
CA VAL A 931 6.56 -3.99 -12.43
C VAL A 931 6.89 -5.03 -13.54
N VAL A 932 8.07 -5.62 -13.50
CA VAL A 932 8.65 -6.53 -14.50
C VAL A 932 8.62 -8.00 -14.04
N GLU A 933 8.38 -8.31 -12.75
CA GLU A 933 8.58 -9.67 -12.21
C GLU A 933 7.42 -10.14 -11.30
N GLU A 934 6.31 -10.62 -11.89
CA GLU A 934 5.22 -11.31 -11.16
C GLU A 934 5.63 -12.67 -10.54
N GLU A 935 6.88 -13.10 -10.73
CA GLU A 935 7.48 -14.24 -10.03
C GLU A 935 7.75 -13.91 -8.54
N LYS A 936 7.87 -12.62 -8.19
CA LYS A 936 7.89 -12.16 -6.80
C LYS A 936 6.46 -12.13 -6.25
N GLN A 937 6.26 -12.62 -5.02
CA GLN A 937 4.95 -12.60 -4.37
C GLN A 937 4.37 -11.18 -4.30
N VAL A 938 3.08 -11.04 -4.62
CA VAL A 938 2.38 -9.75 -4.53
C VAL A 938 2.23 -9.36 -3.07
N LYS A 939 2.80 -8.20 -2.70
CA LYS A 939 2.75 -7.61 -1.34
C LYS A 939 1.32 -7.62 -0.75
N SER A 940 1.16 -8.20 0.44
CA SER A 940 -0.10 -8.19 1.22
C SER A 940 -0.58 -6.78 1.57
N VAL A 941 -1.86 -6.64 1.94
CA VAL A 941 -2.42 -5.41 2.53
C VAL A 941 -1.59 -4.98 3.73
N GLY A 942 -1.27 -5.90 4.64
CA GLY A 942 -0.37 -5.65 5.77
C GLY A 942 0.96 -5.04 5.31
N ARG A 943 1.59 -5.63 4.29
CA ARG A 943 2.84 -5.12 3.72
C ARG A 943 2.70 -3.76 3.04
N ARG A 944 1.56 -3.45 2.41
CA ARG A 944 1.28 -2.12 1.84
C ARG A 944 1.14 -1.05 2.93
N VAL A 945 0.47 -1.38 4.04
CA VAL A 945 0.36 -0.48 5.21
C VAL A 945 1.72 -0.30 5.89
N ALA A 946 2.55 -1.36 5.94
CA ALA A 946 3.92 -1.27 6.43
C ALA A 946 4.82 -0.39 5.55
N ASP A 947 4.78 -0.55 4.21
CA ASP A 947 5.49 0.33 3.26
C ASP A 947 5.04 1.80 3.42
N ALA A 948 3.74 2.04 3.68
CA ALA A 948 3.22 3.39 3.94
C ALA A 948 3.73 3.99 5.25
N TRP A 949 3.86 3.19 6.33
CA TRP A 949 4.47 3.61 7.59
C TRP A 949 5.98 3.92 7.44
N VAL A 950 6.72 3.13 6.66
CA VAL A 950 8.14 3.41 6.37
C VAL A 950 8.29 4.73 5.59
N GLY A 951 7.40 4.98 4.63
CA GLY A 951 7.34 6.24 3.88
C GLY A 951 6.91 7.46 4.72
N SER A 952 6.05 7.27 5.73
CA SER A 952 5.49 8.37 6.53
C SER A 952 6.38 8.81 7.70
N GLY A 953 6.87 7.84 8.48
CA GLY A 953 7.24 8.09 9.88
C GLY A 953 8.51 7.41 10.37
N TRP A 954 9.19 6.58 9.57
CA TRP A 954 10.39 5.88 10.03
C TRP A 954 11.61 6.78 10.25
N GLU A 955 11.84 7.78 9.38
CA GLU A 955 12.88 8.82 9.57
C GLU A 955 12.19 10.17 9.86
N LYS A 956 12.44 10.76 11.04
CA LYS A 956 11.67 11.93 11.51
C LYS A 956 11.91 13.16 10.62
N GLY A 957 10.84 13.90 10.35
CA GLY A 957 10.89 15.14 9.56
C GLY A 957 11.00 14.96 8.04
N ARG A 958 11.12 13.72 7.53
CA ARG A 958 11.20 13.43 6.09
C ARG A 958 9.87 13.35 5.36
N TRP A 959 8.74 13.36 6.09
CA TRP A 959 7.36 13.35 5.60
C TRP A 959 7.19 14.04 4.23
N LYS A 960 7.66 15.29 4.06
CA LYS A 960 7.46 16.09 2.84
C LYS A 960 8.27 15.66 1.61
N GLU A 961 9.38 14.92 1.78
CA GLU A 961 10.17 14.40 0.65
C GLU A 961 9.61 13.07 0.14
N ASP A 962 9.13 12.22 1.05
CA ASP A 962 8.60 10.89 0.74
C ASP A 962 7.04 10.87 0.63
N LEU A 963 6.37 12.04 0.73
CA LEU A 963 4.92 12.21 0.58
C LEU A 963 4.42 11.72 -0.78
N GLU A 964 4.89 12.33 -1.88
CA GLU A 964 4.47 11.94 -3.25
C GLU A 964 4.83 10.48 -3.56
N ARG A 965 5.90 9.97 -2.95
CA ARG A 965 6.30 8.57 -3.06
C ARG A 965 5.29 7.65 -2.35
N THR A 966 4.91 7.99 -1.14
CA THR A 966 3.92 7.23 -0.34
C THR A 966 2.55 7.25 -1.00
N ARG A 967 2.12 8.42 -1.50
CA ARG A 967 0.94 8.58 -2.36
C ARG A 967 1.00 7.66 -3.58
N THR A 968 2.11 7.65 -4.32
CA THR A 968 2.29 6.78 -5.49
C THR A 968 2.24 5.28 -5.12
N GLY A 969 2.86 4.89 -4.00
CA GLY A 969 2.82 3.50 -3.51
C GLY A 969 1.40 3.05 -3.11
N LEU A 970 0.64 3.94 -2.45
CA LEU A 970 -0.75 3.70 -2.08
C LEU A 970 -1.68 3.71 -3.31
N SER A 971 -1.49 4.61 -4.27
CA SER A 971 -2.33 4.66 -5.47
C SER A 971 -2.18 3.40 -6.32
N ILE A 972 -0.96 2.88 -6.49
CA ILE A 972 -0.77 1.62 -7.24
C ILE A 972 -1.28 0.42 -6.43
N ALA A 973 -1.12 0.42 -5.10
CA ALA A 973 -1.71 -0.62 -4.25
C ALA A 973 -3.25 -0.65 -4.34
N VAL A 974 -3.89 0.50 -4.45
CA VAL A 974 -5.35 0.61 -4.60
C VAL A 974 -5.83 0.29 -6.03
N GLU A 975 -5.02 0.52 -7.06
CA GLU A 975 -5.34 0.16 -8.44
C GLU A 975 -4.96 -1.29 -8.81
N ASN A 976 -4.29 -2.02 -7.92
CA ASN A 976 -3.95 -3.43 -8.10
C ASN A 976 -5.14 -4.35 -7.80
N GLY A 977 -5.46 -5.26 -8.73
CA GLY A 977 -6.58 -6.21 -8.61
C GLY A 977 -6.58 -7.09 -7.36
N ARG A 978 -5.42 -7.40 -6.76
CA ARG A 978 -5.37 -8.13 -5.47
C ARG A 978 -5.97 -7.29 -4.34
N THR A 979 -5.66 -6.01 -4.30
CA THR A 979 -5.84 -5.16 -3.10
C THR A 979 -6.91 -4.07 -3.25
N LYS A 980 -7.48 -3.88 -4.45
CA LYS A 980 -8.57 -2.91 -4.72
C LYS A 980 -9.79 -3.05 -3.80
N GLY A 981 -10.11 -4.27 -3.38
CA GLY A 981 -11.26 -4.60 -2.53
C GLY A 981 -10.99 -4.58 -1.02
N SER A 982 -9.91 -3.94 -0.54
CA SER A 982 -9.60 -3.86 0.90
C SER A 982 -10.06 -2.53 1.51
N PRO A 983 -11.11 -2.50 2.36
CA PRO A 983 -11.56 -1.26 2.98
C PRO A 983 -10.49 -0.64 3.89
N THR A 984 -9.73 -1.49 4.58
CA THR A 984 -8.57 -1.10 5.39
C THR A 984 -7.55 -0.29 4.60
N LEU A 985 -7.19 -0.71 3.38
CA LEU A 985 -6.23 0.00 2.53
C LEU A 985 -6.78 1.37 2.09
N TRP A 986 -8.06 1.44 1.71
CA TRP A 986 -8.73 2.71 1.42
C TRP A 986 -8.75 3.65 2.63
N ARG A 987 -9.07 3.12 3.83
CA ARG A 987 -9.11 3.89 5.09
C ARG A 987 -7.74 4.46 5.47
N VAL A 988 -6.66 3.69 5.26
CA VAL A 988 -5.27 4.12 5.45
C VAL A 988 -4.88 5.21 4.44
N TYR A 989 -5.26 5.08 3.17
CA TYR A 989 -4.95 6.10 2.15
C TYR A 989 -5.76 7.39 2.33
N LEU A 990 -7.02 7.30 2.76
CA LEU A 990 -7.83 8.46 3.14
C LEU A 990 -7.25 9.19 4.35
N GLU A 991 -6.82 8.46 5.39
CA GLU A 991 -6.11 9.04 6.53
C GLU A 991 -4.81 9.74 6.09
N PHE A 992 -4.03 9.12 5.20
CA PHE A 992 -2.81 9.72 4.64
C PHE A 992 -3.08 11.09 3.97
N GLU A 993 -4.07 11.19 3.09
CA GLU A 993 -4.40 12.47 2.42
C GLU A 993 -4.97 13.51 3.39
N ILE A 994 -5.74 13.09 4.40
CA ILE A 994 -6.20 13.96 5.49
C ILE A 994 -5.00 14.52 6.28
N ARG A 995 -3.99 13.71 6.60
CA ARG A 995 -2.75 14.18 7.27
C ARG A 995 -1.82 14.97 6.36
N ALA A 996 -1.89 14.79 5.04
CA ALA A 996 -1.22 15.65 4.07
C ALA A 996 -1.87 17.04 3.96
N GLY A 997 -3.16 17.16 4.30
CA GLY A 997 -3.97 18.38 4.18
C GLY A 997 -4.69 18.53 2.84
N GLU A 998 -4.63 17.51 1.98
CA GLU A 998 -5.17 17.51 0.62
C GLU A 998 -6.65 17.07 0.60
N LEU A 999 -7.48 17.75 1.40
CA LEU A 999 -8.86 17.33 1.70
C LEU A 999 -9.76 17.21 0.46
N HIS A 1000 -9.51 17.99 -0.60
CA HIS A 1000 -10.20 17.82 -1.89
C HIS A 1000 -9.81 16.53 -2.62
N GLN A 1001 -8.56 16.09 -2.51
CA GLN A 1001 -8.11 14.81 -3.05
C GLN A 1001 -8.71 13.66 -2.24
N ALA A 1002 -8.74 13.78 -0.91
CA ALA A 1002 -9.41 12.83 -0.02
C ALA A 1002 -10.91 12.68 -0.32
N LYS A 1003 -11.65 13.77 -0.60
CA LYS A 1003 -13.06 13.69 -1.05
C LYS A 1003 -13.23 12.90 -2.35
N ASN A 1004 -12.40 13.15 -3.36
CA ASN A 1004 -12.44 12.40 -4.62
C ASN A 1004 -12.06 10.93 -4.43
N LEU A 1005 -11.09 10.66 -3.54
CA LEU A 1005 -10.67 9.32 -3.16
C LEU A 1005 -11.79 8.55 -2.42
N LEU A 1006 -12.57 9.23 -1.57
CA LEU A 1006 -13.66 8.62 -0.81
C LEU A 1006 -14.77 8.10 -1.73
N PHE A 1007 -15.19 8.86 -2.74
CA PHE A 1007 -16.16 8.36 -3.73
C PHE A 1007 -15.62 7.15 -4.52
N ARG A 1008 -14.30 7.10 -4.77
CA ARG A 1008 -13.64 5.95 -5.41
C ARG A 1008 -13.63 4.72 -4.47
N ALA A 1009 -13.40 4.93 -3.18
CA ALA A 1009 -13.46 3.90 -2.15
C ALA A 1009 -14.87 3.31 -2.00
N ILE A 1010 -15.89 4.18 -1.93
CA ILE A 1010 -17.32 3.81 -1.84
C ILE A 1010 -17.83 3.06 -3.09
N GLY A 1011 -17.13 3.18 -4.22
CA GLY A 1011 -17.39 2.40 -5.44
C GLY A 1011 -16.82 0.97 -5.40
N GLU A 1012 -15.68 0.75 -4.73
CA GLU A 1012 -15.05 -0.58 -4.62
C GLU A 1012 -15.44 -1.33 -3.33
N CYS A 1013 -15.71 -0.60 -2.24
CA CYS A 1013 -16.05 -1.11 -0.91
C CYS A 1013 -17.40 -0.50 -0.43
N PRO A 1014 -18.54 -0.89 -1.02
CA PRO A 1014 -19.82 -0.23 -0.78
C PRO A 1014 -20.43 -0.50 0.59
N MET A 1015 -20.12 -1.62 1.25
CA MET A 1015 -20.73 -2.05 2.51
C MET A 1015 -20.01 -1.52 3.77
N GLU A 1016 -19.15 -0.50 3.65
CA GLU A 1016 -18.24 -0.04 4.71
C GLU A 1016 -18.71 1.27 5.38
N LYS A 1017 -19.48 1.18 6.46
CA LYS A 1017 -20.02 2.31 7.23
C LYS A 1017 -18.93 3.31 7.65
N GLU A 1018 -17.78 2.83 8.14
CA GLU A 1018 -16.68 3.72 8.59
C GLU A 1018 -16.16 4.63 7.47
N LEU A 1019 -16.28 4.27 6.17
CA LEU A 1019 -15.86 5.13 5.07
C LEU A 1019 -16.83 6.30 4.86
N TYR A 1020 -18.15 6.07 4.84
CA TYR A 1020 -19.14 7.13 4.65
C TYR A 1020 -19.05 8.18 5.75
N LEU A 1021 -18.90 7.75 7.00
CA LEU A 1021 -18.79 8.63 8.17
C LEU A 1021 -17.58 9.58 8.11
N LEU A 1022 -16.57 9.34 7.26
CA LEU A 1022 -15.47 10.28 7.03
C LEU A 1022 -15.92 11.59 6.36
N GLY A 1023 -16.97 11.55 5.54
CA GLY A 1023 -17.57 12.74 4.91
C GLY A 1023 -18.18 13.69 5.94
N PHE A 1024 -18.84 13.12 6.94
CA PHE A 1024 -19.54 13.83 8.02
C PHE A 1024 -18.60 14.30 9.14
N GLY A 1025 -17.49 13.59 9.36
CA GLY A 1025 -16.47 13.92 10.35
C GLY A 1025 -15.23 14.62 9.74
N PRO A 1026 -14.07 13.93 9.58
CA PRO A 1026 -12.81 14.57 9.16
C PRO A 1026 -12.83 15.39 7.86
N LEU A 1027 -13.70 15.07 6.89
CA LEU A 1027 -13.80 15.78 5.60
C LEU A 1027 -14.93 16.84 5.56
N ARG A 1028 -15.65 17.04 6.67
CA ARG A 1028 -16.84 17.90 6.79
C ARG A 1028 -16.69 19.33 6.27
N SER A 1029 -15.48 19.87 6.30
CA SER A 1029 -15.14 21.21 5.78
C SER A 1029 -15.11 21.32 4.24
N VAL A 1030 -15.17 20.20 3.52
CA VAL A 1030 -15.10 20.11 2.05
C VAL A 1030 -16.40 19.55 1.43
N PHE A 1031 -17.33 19.10 2.26
CA PHE A 1031 -18.67 18.67 1.87
C PHE A 1031 -19.72 19.75 2.15
N LYS A 1032 -20.68 19.89 1.24
CA LYS A 1032 -21.93 20.63 1.43
C LYS A 1032 -22.97 19.72 2.09
N SER A 1033 -23.96 20.30 2.78
CA SER A 1033 -25.13 19.55 3.29
C SER A 1033 -25.73 18.63 2.23
N THR A 1034 -26.12 19.17 1.07
CA THR A 1034 -26.72 18.37 -0.02
C THR A 1034 -25.84 17.22 -0.54
N GLU A 1035 -24.52 17.26 -0.33
CA GLU A 1035 -23.61 16.17 -0.71
C GLU A 1035 -23.47 15.11 0.41
N LEU A 1036 -23.79 15.47 1.66
CA LEU A 1036 -23.91 14.59 2.81
C LEU A 1036 -25.30 13.96 2.90
N ASP A 1037 -26.34 14.70 2.57
CA ASP A 1037 -27.72 14.22 2.52
C ASP A 1037 -27.83 13.09 1.47
N HIS A 1038 -27.33 13.32 0.25
CA HIS A 1038 -27.18 12.26 -0.78
C HIS A 1038 -26.21 11.11 -0.38
N LEU A 1039 -25.30 11.34 0.56
CA LEU A 1039 -24.41 10.30 1.08
C LEU A 1039 -25.15 9.39 2.07
N ALA A 1040 -26.05 9.95 2.90
CA ALA A 1040 -26.95 9.20 3.77
C ALA A 1040 -28.04 8.46 2.99
N GLU A 1041 -28.63 9.07 1.95
CA GLU A 1041 -29.52 8.37 1.01
C GLU A 1041 -28.83 7.12 0.41
N SER A 1042 -27.58 7.27 -0.04
CA SER A 1042 -26.76 6.17 -0.57
C SER A 1042 -26.43 5.10 0.48
N MET A 1043 -26.29 5.46 1.76
CA MET A 1043 -26.16 4.48 2.86
C MET A 1043 -27.46 3.68 3.03
N ALA A 1044 -28.62 4.35 3.02
CA ALA A 1044 -29.93 3.71 3.15
C ALA A 1044 -30.27 2.80 1.96
N GLU A 1045 -30.03 3.25 0.71
CA GLU A 1045 -30.21 2.43 -0.51
C GLU A 1045 -29.39 1.13 -0.49
N ARG A 1046 -28.23 1.14 0.18
CA ARG A 1046 -27.30 0.00 0.30
C ARG A 1046 -27.59 -0.88 1.52
N GLY A 1047 -28.54 -0.49 2.38
CA GLY A 1047 -28.87 -1.19 3.61
C GLY A 1047 -27.75 -1.10 4.66
N ILE A 1048 -27.06 0.04 4.76
CA ILE A 1048 -26.08 0.30 5.82
C ILE A 1048 -26.83 0.85 7.04
N ARG A 1049 -26.60 0.28 8.22
CA ARG A 1049 -27.32 0.65 9.44
C ARG A 1049 -26.86 2.01 9.97
N MET A 1050 -27.80 2.95 10.01
CA MET A 1050 -27.72 4.18 10.80
C MET A 1050 -28.54 3.93 12.09
N ARG A 1051 -27.98 4.19 13.27
CA ARG A 1051 -28.66 3.97 14.57
C ARG A 1051 -29.65 5.09 14.88
N ARG A 1052 -29.39 6.29 14.36
CA ARG A 1052 -30.30 7.43 14.34
C ARG A 1052 -30.44 7.95 12.92
N ASP A 1053 -31.67 8.24 12.51
CA ASP A 1053 -31.87 8.90 11.23
C ASP A 1053 -31.30 10.33 11.25
N LEU A 1054 -30.64 10.70 10.16
CA LEU A 1054 -30.03 12.01 10.01
C LEU A 1054 -31.09 13.10 9.75
N GLY A 1055 -32.19 12.76 9.08
CA GLY A 1055 -33.31 13.67 8.86
C GLY A 1055 -34.02 14.03 10.17
N GLU A 1056 -34.33 13.03 11.00
CA GLU A 1056 -34.93 13.24 12.32
C GLU A 1056 -34.05 14.12 13.22
N MET A 1057 -32.73 13.86 13.31
CA MET A 1057 -31.83 14.70 14.11
C MET A 1057 -31.66 16.13 13.55
N LEU A 1058 -31.76 16.33 12.24
CA LEU A 1058 -31.76 17.67 11.63
C LEU A 1058 -33.09 18.40 11.90
N GLU A 1059 -34.22 17.69 11.93
CA GLU A 1059 -35.50 18.27 12.35
C GLU A 1059 -35.54 18.61 13.84
N GLU A 1060 -34.99 17.77 14.72
CA GLU A 1060 -34.90 18.07 16.16
C GLU A 1060 -34.07 19.33 16.42
N ALA A 1061 -32.89 19.46 15.81
CA ALA A 1061 -32.08 20.68 15.91
C ALA A 1061 -32.83 21.90 15.38
N ALA A 1062 -33.49 21.78 14.22
CA ALA A 1062 -34.28 22.87 13.63
C ALA A 1062 -35.60 23.18 14.37
N ARG A 1063 -35.97 22.40 15.39
CA ARG A 1063 -37.03 22.71 16.36
C ARG A 1063 -36.44 23.40 17.59
N GLY A 1064 -35.34 22.87 18.14
CA GLY A 1064 -34.61 23.47 19.27
C GLY A 1064 -34.19 24.92 19.00
N ASP A 1065 -33.59 25.20 17.83
CA ASP A 1065 -33.22 26.57 17.42
C ASP A 1065 -34.43 27.54 17.45
N ARG A 1066 -35.63 27.06 17.10
CA ARG A 1066 -36.87 27.87 17.10
C ARG A 1066 -37.47 28.04 18.49
N GLU A 1067 -37.28 27.07 19.37
CA GLU A 1067 -37.74 27.13 20.76
C GLU A 1067 -36.83 28.10 21.54
N GLU A 1068 -35.50 28.05 21.37
CA GLU A 1068 -34.57 29.04 21.95
C GLU A 1068 -34.82 30.47 21.40
N ASP A 1069 -34.99 30.65 20.08
CA ASP A 1069 -35.38 31.96 19.49
C ASP A 1069 -36.72 32.47 20.06
N SER A 1070 -37.66 31.57 20.41
CA SER A 1070 -38.95 31.95 20.98
C SER A 1070 -38.86 32.37 22.45
N GLU A 1071 -38.14 31.63 23.30
CA GLU A 1071 -37.94 31.99 24.71
C GLU A 1071 -37.13 33.29 24.87
N ILE A 1072 -36.20 33.57 23.95
CA ILE A 1072 -35.47 34.86 23.88
C ILE A 1072 -36.40 36.01 23.44
N SER A 1073 -37.49 35.73 22.72
CA SER A 1073 -38.40 36.77 22.22
C SER A 1073 -39.44 37.26 23.24
N ASP A 1074 -39.93 36.38 24.13
CA ASP A 1074 -41.03 36.71 25.04
C ASP A 1074 -40.59 37.59 26.23
N ASP A 1075 -39.35 37.46 26.73
CA ASP A 1075 -38.88 38.18 27.94
C ASP A 1075 -38.22 39.56 27.65
N ASN A 1076 -38.29 40.06 26.41
CA ASN A 1076 -37.57 41.29 25.99
C ASN A 1076 -38.36 42.22 25.03
N SER A 1077 -39.60 41.88 24.69
CA SER A 1077 -40.34 42.44 23.55
C SER A 1077 -40.99 43.82 23.75
N GLU A 1078 -41.04 44.38 24.97
CA GLU A 1078 -41.69 45.70 25.22
C GLU A 1078 -40.70 46.88 25.41
N TYR A 1079 -39.39 46.63 25.56
CA TYR A 1079 -38.40 47.68 25.86
C TYR A 1079 -37.25 47.84 24.85
N GLY A 1080 -36.94 46.83 24.03
CA GLY A 1080 -35.78 46.85 23.14
C GLY A 1080 -35.87 47.82 21.95
N GLU A 1081 -36.98 47.77 21.19
CA GLU A 1081 -37.09 48.48 19.90
C GLU A 1081 -37.00 50.01 20.04
N ALA A 1082 -37.65 50.56 21.06
CA ALA A 1082 -37.68 52.01 21.29
C ALA A 1082 -36.30 52.61 21.60
N GLU A 1083 -35.41 51.88 22.29
CA GLU A 1083 -34.04 52.37 22.53
C GLU A 1083 -33.16 52.25 21.27
N ILE A 1084 -33.41 51.22 20.44
CA ILE A 1084 -32.72 51.03 19.16
C ILE A 1084 -33.09 52.15 18.17
N GLU A 1085 -34.39 52.50 18.06
CA GLU A 1085 -34.82 53.64 17.26
C GLU A 1085 -34.25 54.96 17.78
N HIS A 1086 -34.31 55.24 19.09
CA HIS A 1086 -33.75 56.46 19.67
C HIS A 1086 -32.24 56.61 19.38
N ARG A 1087 -31.46 55.53 19.54
CA ARG A 1087 -30.01 55.54 19.20
C ARG A 1087 -29.79 55.72 17.69
N ALA A 1088 -30.64 55.17 16.83
CA ALA A 1088 -30.56 55.37 15.39
C ALA A 1088 -30.89 56.83 14.99
N GLU A 1089 -31.85 57.47 15.67
CA GLU A 1089 -32.14 58.90 15.49
C GLU A 1089 -31.00 59.80 16.00
N GLU A 1090 -30.41 59.51 17.17
CA GLU A 1090 -29.23 60.25 17.65
C GLU A 1090 -28.04 60.12 16.70
N LEU A 1091 -27.76 58.93 16.16
CA LEU A 1091 -26.70 58.75 15.16
C LEU A 1091 -26.97 59.51 13.87
N ARG A 1092 -28.23 59.53 13.37
CA ARG A 1092 -28.63 60.37 12.22
C ARG A 1092 -28.46 61.87 12.53
N ARG A 1093 -28.74 62.30 13.76
CA ARG A 1093 -28.63 63.69 14.24
C ARG A 1093 -27.18 64.13 14.49
N LEU A 1094 -26.27 63.18 14.76
CA LEU A 1094 -24.85 63.41 14.99
C LEU A 1094 -23.99 63.39 13.72
N MET A 1095 -24.53 62.99 12.56
CA MET A 1095 -23.83 63.13 11.28
C MET A 1095 -23.64 64.62 10.90
N PRO A 1096 -22.40 65.11 10.70
CA PRO A 1096 -22.17 66.43 10.13
C PRO A 1096 -22.69 66.50 8.69
N TYR A 1097 -23.32 67.61 8.32
CA TYR A 1097 -23.83 67.81 6.96
C TYR A 1097 -22.70 68.05 5.93
N HIS A 1098 -22.68 67.21 4.89
CA HIS A 1098 -21.89 67.27 3.65
C HIS A 1098 -20.38 66.99 3.72
#